data_AF-A0A674GWL6-F1
#
_entry.id   AF-A0A674GWL6-F1
#
_cell.length_a   1.000
_cell.length_b   1.000
_cell.length_c   1.000
_cell.angle_alpha   90.00
_cell.angle_beta   90.00
_cell.angle_gamma   90.00
#
_symmetry.space_group_name_H-M   'P 1'
#
loop_
_entity.id
_entity.type
_entity.pdbx_description
1 polymer ?
#
loop_
_entity_poly.entity_id
_entity_poly.type
_entity_poly.pdbx_seq_one_letter_code
_entity_poly.pdbx_strand_id
1 'polypeptide(L)'
;MGWEVPQRQLQLCAVGISGHPPLSAFPQDLDSSSQKTSLLSLLEAENEQLQDQLREVRDENCRLYRLVSEKDFEIKELQRRVREERLALSGVSGLAGDVAATKIVELAKKNREVTAEFESERAKVKQLNHRVKELERELQAATEKIHSLGGDAAGIKESTLKMLEGNLAENPEVKALQEKLSTANVKVTEYRNQLQNLKQELKLTQKILAKEVGEDVNIQNLMANSGNWRGRAQQILLLQTKVQELEHKLSHQKIRASLLEVDEGLLAFPDPRKLSVQEKNLLKIRSLEKEKKESLEKLSEQHSTLQKNHEELKKKLDASKARNQMLCAEVRTLKGQIGTLLEKGKHDDELIDALLSQQKQMQEILKGLSQKEDVNKGSQEMMGQHLEPEIQKKGTLIDELSKLVVDRERKVQMLEKEIGQLILQDKSGAAHPPCSEHSGSPEGSGSSRAGRTESACTVSAMGHVLVESAATEPFFLIPPGRSAGTDSSSREALLGQIKRQSALCQAAKAEREKLLELVAVLEKRVEEISNNILETEKKLQEEEWQSDSLEQQLEKLQVDAGSSTSAQELALRSRKAQPSLPLPESDREELSASLPELPREAQEEELSRSLGFQMDENKGLRVPERDQGDDFKLHQVLMEEVRDSSSQAVQHHAPEKS
;
A
#
# COMPACT_ATOMS: atom_id res chain seq x y z
N MET A 1 -14.89 -6.59 -35.02
CA MET A 1 -13.95 -5.78 -35.81
C MET A 1 -12.63 -6.54 -35.83
N GLY A 2 -12.35 -7.27 -36.92
CA GLY A 2 -11.09 -8.00 -37.05
C GLY A 2 -9.99 -7.05 -37.52
N TRP A 3 -8.83 -7.12 -36.88
CA TRP A 3 -7.61 -6.45 -37.33
C TRP A 3 -6.67 -7.55 -37.83
N GLU A 4 -6.60 -7.74 -39.14
CA GLU A 4 -5.57 -8.57 -39.75
C GLU A 4 -4.21 -7.89 -39.57
N VAL A 5 -3.24 -8.64 -39.06
CA VAL A 5 -1.84 -8.19 -38.96
C VAL A 5 -1.15 -8.53 -40.29
N PRO A 6 -0.66 -7.54 -41.07
CA PRO A 6 0.01 -7.83 -42.33
C PRO A 6 1.36 -8.52 -42.07
N GLN A 7 1.47 -9.79 -42.47
CA GLN A 7 2.76 -10.48 -42.52
C GLN A 7 3.66 -9.79 -43.55
N ARG A 8 4.62 -8.97 -43.09
CA ARG A 8 5.71 -8.50 -43.94
C ARG A 8 6.70 -9.63 -44.12
N GLN A 9 6.67 -10.26 -45.30
CA GLN A 9 7.74 -11.16 -45.74
C GLN A 9 9.06 -10.39 -45.76
N LEU A 10 9.99 -10.76 -44.88
CA LEU A 10 11.38 -10.33 -44.97
C LEU A 10 12.03 -11.08 -46.14
N GLN A 11 11.98 -10.46 -47.31
CA GLN A 11 12.67 -10.93 -48.50
C GLN A 11 14.18 -10.77 -48.25
N LEU A 12 14.86 -11.89 -47.97
CA LEU A 12 16.31 -11.96 -47.84
C LEU A 12 16.96 -11.64 -49.19
N CYS A 13 17.21 -10.35 -49.44
CA CYS A 13 18.10 -9.90 -50.50
C CYS A 13 19.53 -10.28 -50.14
N ALA A 14 19.92 -11.51 -50.50
CA ALA A 14 21.31 -11.91 -50.55
C ALA A 14 22.02 -11.09 -51.65
N VAL A 15 22.56 -9.93 -51.26
CA VAL A 15 23.46 -9.16 -52.12
C VAL A 15 24.78 -9.93 -52.16
N GLY A 16 24.91 -10.79 -53.15
CA GLY A 16 26.12 -11.54 -53.42
C GLY A 16 27.28 -10.59 -53.69
N ILE A 17 28.37 -10.73 -52.95
CA ILE A 17 29.63 -10.05 -53.21
C ILE A 17 30.29 -10.76 -54.41
N SER A 18 29.76 -10.52 -55.60
CA SER A 18 30.31 -10.99 -56.89
C SER A 18 30.29 -9.84 -57.89
N GLY A 19 31.16 -8.87 -57.66
CA GLY A 19 31.28 -7.67 -58.46
C GLY A 19 32.65 -7.04 -58.31
N HIS A 20 33.65 -7.61 -58.98
CA HIS A 20 34.92 -6.92 -59.26
C HIS A 20 34.61 -5.74 -60.20
N PRO A 21 34.84 -4.47 -59.81
CA PRO A 21 34.89 -3.35 -60.76
C PRO A 21 36.30 -3.28 -61.38
N PRO A 22 36.44 -2.64 -62.56
CA PRO A 22 37.64 -2.79 -63.37
C PRO A 22 38.81 -1.91 -62.91
N LEU A 23 40.03 -2.46 -63.04
CA LEU A 23 41.29 -1.71 -62.98
C LEU A 23 41.45 -0.83 -64.24
N SER A 24 40.69 0.26 -64.36
CA SER A 24 40.78 1.15 -65.53
C SER A 24 40.32 2.60 -65.29
N ALA A 25 40.99 3.32 -64.39
CA ALA A 25 40.94 4.80 -64.34
C ALA A 25 42.09 5.41 -63.51
N PHE A 26 43.35 5.06 -63.78
CA PHE A 26 44.48 5.87 -63.28
C PHE A 26 44.72 7.06 -64.22
N PRO A 27 44.81 8.30 -63.71
CA PRO A 27 45.32 9.42 -64.49
C PRO A 27 46.80 9.19 -64.84
N GLN A 28 47.04 8.77 -66.08
CA GLN A 28 48.32 8.95 -66.75
C GLN A 28 48.47 10.45 -67.04
N ASP A 29 49.00 11.18 -66.05
CA ASP A 29 49.88 12.36 -66.17
C ASP A 29 49.84 13.18 -64.88
N LEU A 30 50.70 12.80 -63.93
CA LEU A 30 51.04 13.58 -62.73
C LEU A 30 52.53 13.35 -62.45
N ASP A 31 53.33 14.35 -62.81
CA ASP A 31 54.78 14.27 -62.92
C ASP A 31 55.46 14.58 -61.57
N SER A 32 55.15 13.75 -60.56
CA SER A 32 55.76 13.77 -59.22
C SER A 32 55.39 12.52 -58.43
N SER A 33 56.36 11.59 -58.27
CA SER A 33 56.19 10.37 -57.46
C SER A 33 55.64 10.68 -56.05
N SER A 34 56.13 11.75 -55.43
CA SER A 34 55.73 12.24 -54.10
C SER A 34 54.24 12.65 -54.00
N GLN A 35 53.65 13.19 -55.07
CA GLN A 35 52.24 13.57 -55.06
C GLN A 35 51.33 12.35 -55.17
N LYS A 36 51.73 11.34 -55.98
CA LYS A 36 50.99 10.08 -56.11
C LYS A 36 51.02 9.27 -54.81
N THR A 37 52.15 9.20 -54.11
CA THR A 37 52.22 8.53 -52.80
C THR A 37 51.44 9.26 -51.72
N SER A 38 51.44 10.61 -51.71
CA SER A 38 50.61 11.39 -50.77
C SER A 38 49.11 11.18 -51.01
N LEU A 39 48.66 11.14 -52.28
CA LEU A 39 47.28 10.81 -52.63
C LEU A 39 46.91 9.36 -52.28
N LEU A 40 47.82 8.40 -52.48
CA LEU A 40 47.59 7.01 -52.08
C LEU A 40 47.37 6.90 -50.57
N SER A 41 48.26 7.51 -49.77
CA SER A 41 48.18 7.50 -48.31
C SER A 41 46.90 8.16 -47.78
N LEU A 42 46.42 9.23 -48.43
CA LEU A 42 45.14 9.86 -48.08
C LEU A 42 43.94 8.94 -48.38
N LEU A 43 43.96 8.27 -49.54
CA LEU A 43 42.92 7.30 -49.92
C LEU A 43 42.96 6.02 -49.07
N GLU A 44 44.14 5.61 -48.60
CA GLU A 44 44.31 4.50 -47.66
C GLU A 44 43.72 4.86 -46.29
N ALA A 45 44.01 6.06 -45.76
CA ALA A 45 43.43 6.55 -44.52
C ALA A 45 41.90 6.73 -44.60
N GLU A 46 41.38 7.22 -45.73
CA GLU A 46 39.93 7.30 -45.97
C GLU A 46 39.28 5.91 -46.05
N ASN A 47 39.95 4.93 -46.69
CA ASN A 47 39.48 3.54 -46.70
C ASN A 47 39.50 2.91 -45.30
N GLU A 48 40.52 3.16 -44.48
CA GLU A 48 40.60 2.67 -43.09
C GLU A 48 39.47 3.26 -42.25
N GLN A 49 39.25 4.59 -42.33
CA GLN A 49 38.13 5.26 -41.68
C GLN A 49 36.76 4.72 -42.12
N LEU A 50 36.56 4.47 -43.42
CA LEU A 50 35.32 3.88 -43.94
C LEU A 50 35.14 2.42 -43.48
N GLN A 51 36.22 1.64 -43.38
CA GLN A 51 36.17 0.27 -42.85
C GLN A 51 35.79 0.24 -41.37
N ASP A 52 36.30 1.17 -40.56
CA ASP A 52 35.97 1.24 -39.14
C ASP A 52 34.55 1.78 -38.89
N GLN A 53 34.08 2.78 -39.65
CA GLN A 53 32.67 3.17 -39.63
C GLN A 53 31.75 1.99 -40.02
N LEU A 54 32.15 1.21 -41.02
CA LEU A 54 31.38 0.04 -41.47
C LEU A 54 31.43 -1.11 -40.45
N ARG A 55 32.49 -1.21 -39.64
CA ARG A 55 32.60 -2.10 -38.48
C ARG A 55 31.67 -1.64 -37.35
N GLU A 56 31.70 -0.37 -36.98
CA GLU A 56 30.85 0.21 -35.94
C GLU A 56 29.36 0.06 -36.27
N VAL A 57 28.97 0.33 -37.53
CA VAL A 57 27.58 0.13 -37.99
C VAL A 57 27.17 -1.34 -37.97
N ARG A 58 28.07 -2.31 -38.20
CA ARG A 58 27.76 -3.74 -38.01
C ARG A 58 27.58 -4.07 -36.54
N ASP A 59 28.47 -3.60 -35.66
CA ASP A 59 28.41 -3.87 -34.22
C ASP A 59 27.14 -3.27 -33.60
N GLU A 60 26.73 -2.08 -34.04
CA GLU A 60 25.48 -1.45 -33.61
C GLU A 60 24.25 -2.19 -34.15
N ASN A 61 24.25 -2.63 -35.42
CA ASN A 61 23.20 -3.54 -35.90
C ASN A 61 23.14 -4.84 -35.08
N CYS A 62 24.27 -5.42 -34.70
CA CYS A 62 24.32 -6.61 -33.82
C CYS A 62 23.85 -6.35 -32.38
N ARG A 63 23.91 -5.10 -31.88
CA ARG A 63 23.27 -4.69 -30.62
C ARG A 63 21.76 -4.54 -30.80
N LEU A 64 21.33 -3.85 -31.86
CA LEU A 64 19.91 -3.63 -32.17
C LEU A 64 19.16 -4.95 -32.40
N TYR A 65 19.73 -5.91 -33.15
CA TYR A 65 19.10 -7.23 -33.34
C TYR A 65 18.91 -7.98 -32.02
N ARG A 66 19.89 -7.92 -31.09
CA ARG A 66 19.74 -8.53 -29.76
C ARG A 66 18.64 -7.84 -28.96
N LEU A 67 18.65 -6.50 -28.91
CA LEU A 67 17.63 -5.72 -28.20
C LEU A 67 16.22 -6.00 -28.75
N VAL A 68 16.05 -6.11 -30.07
CA VAL A 68 14.77 -6.50 -30.70
C VAL A 68 14.37 -7.90 -30.25
N SER A 69 15.28 -8.88 -30.26
CA SER A 69 14.97 -10.25 -29.82
C SER A 69 14.58 -10.34 -28.34
N GLU A 70 15.18 -9.52 -27.47
CA GLU A 70 14.80 -9.39 -26.05
C GLU A 70 13.40 -8.79 -25.89
N LYS A 71 13.08 -7.73 -26.64
CA LYS A 71 11.74 -7.11 -26.62
C LYS A 71 10.68 -8.04 -27.21
N ASP A 72 10.99 -8.80 -28.26
CA ASP A 72 10.09 -9.83 -28.81
C ASP A 72 9.81 -10.96 -27.81
N PHE A 73 10.81 -11.33 -26.99
CA PHE A 73 10.63 -12.29 -25.91
C PHE A 73 9.74 -11.72 -24.79
N GLU A 74 9.99 -10.48 -24.36
CA GLU A 74 9.16 -9.76 -23.38
C GLU A 74 7.71 -9.61 -23.86
N ILE A 75 7.49 -9.28 -25.13
CA ILE A 75 6.15 -9.21 -25.74
C ILE A 75 5.46 -10.58 -25.71
N LYS A 76 6.18 -11.68 -26.00
CA LYS A 76 5.61 -13.05 -25.93
C LYS A 76 5.24 -13.44 -24.49
N GLU A 77 6.07 -13.09 -23.52
CA GLU A 77 5.80 -13.31 -22.09
C GLU A 77 4.57 -12.52 -21.62
N LEU A 78 4.47 -11.22 -21.97
CA LEU A 78 3.30 -10.40 -21.66
C LEU A 78 2.04 -10.92 -22.35
N GLN A 79 2.13 -11.33 -23.61
CA GLN A 79 1.02 -11.98 -24.33
C GLN A 79 0.66 -13.36 -23.75
N ARG A 80 1.56 -14.05 -23.06
CA ARG A 80 1.24 -15.28 -22.31
C ARG A 80 0.47 -14.92 -21.04
N ARG A 81 0.97 -13.98 -20.24
CA ARG A 81 0.27 -13.50 -19.02
C ARG A 81 -1.12 -12.98 -19.31
N VAL A 82 -1.29 -12.14 -20.35
CA VAL A 82 -2.62 -11.64 -20.73
C VAL A 82 -3.57 -12.77 -21.16
N ARG A 83 -3.07 -13.87 -21.73
CA ARG A 83 -3.89 -15.07 -22.02
C ARG A 83 -4.21 -15.87 -20.76
N GLU A 84 -3.23 -16.06 -19.87
CA GLU A 84 -3.40 -16.73 -18.57
C GLU A 84 -4.40 -15.97 -17.69
N GLU A 85 -4.26 -14.66 -17.53
CA GLU A 85 -5.20 -13.76 -16.87
C GLU A 85 -6.59 -13.80 -17.51
N ARG A 86 -6.67 -13.80 -18.85
CA ARG A 86 -7.95 -13.92 -19.55
C ARG A 86 -8.61 -15.28 -19.36
N LEU A 87 -7.85 -16.35 -19.25
CA LEU A 87 -8.37 -17.69 -18.94
C LEU A 87 -8.83 -17.78 -17.48
N ALA A 88 -8.07 -17.22 -16.53
CA ALA A 88 -8.49 -17.12 -15.13
C ALA A 88 -9.78 -16.29 -14.98
N LEU A 89 -9.89 -15.14 -15.66
CA LEU A 89 -11.11 -14.33 -15.72
C LEU A 89 -12.26 -15.06 -16.44
N SER A 90 -11.96 -15.89 -17.45
CA SER A 90 -12.97 -16.72 -18.11
C SER A 90 -13.47 -17.86 -17.20
N GLY A 91 -12.64 -18.37 -16.29
CA GLY A 91 -13.08 -19.29 -15.22
C GLY A 91 -14.05 -18.63 -14.25
N VAL A 92 -13.82 -17.36 -13.89
CA VAL A 92 -14.78 -16.56 -13.09
C VAL A 92 -16.07 -16.27 -13.87
N SER A 93 -16.01 -16.21 -15.20
CA SER A 93 -17.16 -15.95 -16.08
C SER A 93 -18.15 -17.12 -16.22
N GLY A 94 -17.90 -18.29 -15.64
CA GLY A 94 -18.74 -19.49 -15.83
C GLY A 94 -19.99 -19.57 -14.92
N LEU A 95 -19.86 -19.21 -13.64
CA LEU A 95 -20.96 -19.26 -12.65
C LEU A 95 -20.87 -18.10 -11.64
N ALA A 96 -19.67 -17.83 -11.10
CA ALA A 96 -19.46 -16.81 -10.06
C ALA A 96 -19.75 -15.38 -10.56
N GLY A 97 -19.37 -15.05 -11.80
CA GLY A 97 -19.69 -13.79 -12.45
C GLY A 97 -21.19 -13.56 -12.62
N ASP A 98 -21.94 -14.60 -12.97
CA ASP A 98 -23.40 -14.54 -13.12
C ASP A 98 -24.11 -14.44 -11.76
N VAL A 99 -23.60 -15.09 -10.71
CA VAL A 99 -24.07 -14.89 -9.33
C VAL A 99 -23.82 -13.45 -8.86
N ALA A 100 -22.68 -12.85 -9.19
CA ALA A 100 -22.42 -11.44 -8.88
C ALA A 100 -23.33 -10.48 -9.69
N ALA A 101 -23.51 -10.73 -11.00
CA ALA A 101 -24.35 -9.92 -11.88
C ALA A 101 -25.83 -9.98 -11.48
N THR A 102 -26.36 -11.17 -11.21
CA THR A 102 -27.72 -11.35 -10.67
C THR A 102 -27.87 -10.66 -9.32
N LYS A 103 -26.86 -10.72 -8.44
CA LYS A 103 -26.92 -10.02 -7.15
C LYS A 103 -26.92 -8.51 -7.27
N ILE A 104 -26.16 -7.95 -8.22
CA ILE A 104 -26.19 -6.52 -8.54
C ILE A 104 -27.59 -6.11 -9.03
N VAL A 105 -28.22 -6.91 -9.89
CA VAL A 105 -29.59 -6.65 -10.37
C VAL A 105 -30.63 -6.78 -9.26
N GLU A 106 -30.53 -7.77 -8.36
CA GLU A 106 -31.37 -7.86 -7.16
C GLU A 106 -31.25 -6.64 -6.25
N LEU A 107 -30.01 -6.23 -5.95
CA LEU A 107 -29.75 -5.07 -5.11
C LEU A 107 -30.25 -3.78 -5.77
N ALA A 108 -30.12 -3.64 -7.09
CA ALA A 108 -30.68 -2.52 -7.84
C ALA A 108 -32.23 -2.51 -7.82
N LYS A 109 -32.89 -3.67 -7.89
CA LYS A 109 -34.36 -3.78 -7.71
C LYS A 109 -34.78 -3.37 -6.31
N LYS A 110 -34.16 -3.93 -5.27
CA LYS A 110 -34.42 -3.58 -3.86
C LYS A 110 -34.18 -2.09 -3.57
N ASN A 111 -33.15 -1.48 -4.17
CA ASN A 111 -32.88 -0.06 -4.01
C ASN A 111 -33.97 0.82 -4.65
N ARG A 112 -34.51 0.42 -5.81
CA ARG A 112 -35.69 1.08 -6.42
C ARG A 112 -36.96 0.91 -5.58
N GLU A 113 -37.19 -0.28 -5.04
CA GLU A 113 -38.33 -0.59 -4.15
C GLU A 113 -38.28 0.28 -2.88
N VAL A 114 -37.14 0.30 -2.17
CA VAL A 114 -36.93 1.14 -0.98
C VAL A 114 -37.05 2.64 -1.30
N THR A 115 -36.62 3.07 -2.49
CA THR A 115 -36.79 4.46 -2.94
C THR A 115 -38.28 4.80 -3.13
N ALA A 116 -39.05 3.91 -3.77
CA ALA A 116 -40.49 4.10 -3.97
C ALA A 116 -41.27 4.06 -2.64
N GLU A 117 -40.90 3.17 -1.71
CA GLU A 117 -41.45 3.13 -0.35
C GLU A 117 -41.17 4.44 0.39
N PHE A 118 -39.92 4.92 0.37
CA PHE A 118 -39.52 6.20 0.97
C PHE A 118 -40.28 7.39 0.39
N GLU A 119 -40.48 7.44 -0.93
CA GLU A 119 -41.28 8.49 -1.57
C GLU A 119 -42.76 8.42 -1.17
N SER A 120 -43.32 7.20 -1.07
CA SER A 120 -44.70 7.00 -0.61
C SER A 120 -44.88 7.43 0.84
N GLU A 121 -43.92 7.13 1.73
CA GLU A 121 -43.97 7.51 3.13
C GLU A 121 -43.74 9.01 3.31
N ARG A 122 -42.82 9.60 2.54
CA ARG A 122 -42.64 11.05 2.44
C ARG A 122 -43.92 11.76 1.96
N ALA A 123 -44.71 11.13 1.09
CA ALA A 123 -46.02 11.65 0.67
C ALA A 123 -47.05 11.56 1.81
N LYS A 124 -47.14 10.44 2.54
CA LYS A 124 -47.99 10.30 3.74
C LYS A 124 -47.62 11.31 4.82
N VAL A 125 -46.33 11.46 5.13
CA VAL A 125 -45.83 12.46 6.09
C VAL A 125 -46.19 13.87 5.66
N LYS A 126 -46.11 14.20 4.36
CA LYS A 126 -46.63 15.48 3.85
C LYS A 126 -48.13 15.61 4.09
N GLN A 127 -48.94 14.61 3.74
CA GLN A 127 -50.41 14.64 3.94
C GLN A 127 -50.79 14.82 5.42
N LEU A 128 -50.15 14.07 6.32
CA LEU A 128 -50.35 14.19 7.76
C LEU A 128 -49.94 15.58 8.27
N ASN A 129 -48.83 16.16 7.79
CA ASN A 129 -48.46 17.53 8.12
C ASN A 129 -49.48 18.58 7.62
N HIS A 130 -50.14 18.36 6.47
CA HIS A 130 -51.22 19.24 6.03
C HIS A 130 -52.45 19.10 6.94
N ARG A 131 -52.82 17.87 7.33
CA ARG A 131 -53.93 17.64 8.26
C ARG A 131 -53.65 18.19 9.67
N VAL A 132 -52.41 18.11 10.16
CA VAL A 132 -52.00 18.77 11.42
C VAL A 132 -52.18 20.28 11.30
N LYS A 133 -51.68 20.91 10.23
CA LYS A 133 -51.87 22.36 9.99
C LYS A 133 -53.33 22.77 9.81
N GLU A 134 -54.19 21.89 9.30
CA GLU A 134 -55.64 22.11 9.25
C GLU A 134 -56.26 22.04 10.64
N LEU A 135 -55.94 21.01 11.43
CA LEU A 135 -56.39 20.88 12.82
C LEU A 135 -55.90 22.04 13.70
N GLU A 136 -54.67 22.52 13.50
CA GLU A 136 -54.13 23.71 14.15
C GLU A 136 -54.93 24.97 13.77
N ARG A 137 -55.31 25.14 12.49
CA ARG A 137 -56.18 26.23 12.02
C ARG A 137 -57.62 26.10 12.52
N GLU A 138 -58.17 24.89 12.57
CA GLU A 138 -59.48 24.61 13.16
C GLU A 138 -59.49 24.94 14.67
N LEU A 139 -58.41 24.58 15.39
CA LEU A 139 -58.23 24.88 16.81
C LEU A 139 -57.99 26.36 17.07
N GLN A 140 -57.22 27.06 16.23
CA GLN A 140 -57.07 28.52 16.28
C GLN A 140 -58.42 29.20 16.05
N ALA A 141 -59.16 28.83 15.00
CA ALA A 141 -60.49 29.39 14.72
C ALA A 141 -61.51 29.07 15.83
N ALA A 142 -61.43 27.91 16.49
CA ALA A 142 -62.22 27.60 17.67
C ALA A 142 -61.80 28.46 18.88
N THR A 143 -60.51 28.68 19.07
CA THR A 143 -59.96 29.54 20.13
C THR A 143 -60.35 31.01 19.93
N GLU A 144 -60.34 31.49 18.68
CA GLU A 144 -60.82 32.83 18.28
C GLU A 144 -62.33 32.98 18.49
N LYS A 145 -63.13 31.94 18.19
CA LYS A 145 -64.56 31.91 18.53
C LYS A 145 -64.82 31.91 20.03
N ILE A 146 -63.95 31.29 20.83
CA ILE A 146 -64.02 31.35 22.30
C ILE A 146 -63.66 32.76 22.79
N HIS A 147 -62.65 33.43 22.20
CA HIS A 147 -62.32 34.82 22.51
C HIS A 147 -63.43 35.80 22.07
N SER A 148 -64.09 35.58 20.91
CA SER A 148 -65.16 36.46 20.43
C SER A 148 -66.50 36.30 21.17
N LEU A 149 -66.70 35.18 21.89
CA LEU A 149 -67.76 35.04 22.88
C LEU A 149 -67.33 35.45 24.32
N GLY A 150 -66.10 35.92 24.52
CA GLY A 150 -65.61 36.22 25.87
C GLY A 150 -64.30 37.01 25.97
N GLY A 151 -64.40 38.35 25.94
CA GLY A 151 -63.49 39.26 26.64
C GLY A 151 -62.26 39.75 25.88
N ASP A 152 -62.27 41.03 25.51
CA ASP A 152 -61.12 41.76 24.97
C ASP A 152 -59.90 41.78 25.92
N ALA A 153 -58.73 41.34 25.43
CA ALA A 153 -57.43 41.63 26.05
C ALA A 153 -56.24 41.45 25.07
N ALA A 154 -56.36 41.93 23.84
CA ALA A 154 -55.22 42.05 22.93
C ALA A 154 -54.32 43.22 23.38
N GLY A 155 -53.36 42.97 24.29
CA GLY A 155 -52.39 44.00 24.70
C GLY A 155 -51.47 43.68 25.88
N ILE A 156 -51.79 42.70 26.74
CA ILE A 156 -51.04 42.45 27.99
C ILE A 156 -50.70 40.96 28.16
N LYS A 157 -49.72 40.46 27.40
CA LYS A 157 -49.20 39.07 27.56
C LYS A 157 -47.69 38.94 27.70
N GLU A 158 -46.89 39.97 27.37
CA GLU A 158 -45.42 39.87 27.45
C GLU A 158 -44.82 40.42 28.77
N SER A 159 -45.50 41.36 29.45
CA SER A 159 -45.09 41.85 30.77
C SER A 159 -45.53 40.94 31.93
N THR A 160 -46.65 40.22 31.78
CA THR A 160 -47.23 39.37 32.84
C THR A 160 -46.51 38.03 33.00
N LEU A 161 -45.87 37.52 31.95
CA LEU A 161 -45.19 36.22 31.98
C LEU A 161 -44.01 36.21 32.97
N LYS A 162 -43.24 37.30 33.03
CA LYS A 162 -42.13 37.49 33.98
C LYS A 162 -42.55 37.69 35.44
N MET A 163 -43.82 37.96 35.72
CA MET A 163 -44.35 38.10 37.08
C MET A 163 -45.01 36.81 37.61
N LEU A 164 -45.44 35.91 36.72
CA LEU A 164 -46.03 34.62 37.12
C LEU A 164 -44.97 33.53 37.33
N GLU A 165 -43.88 33.55 36.56
CA GLU A 165 -42.79 32.57 36.66
C GLU A 165 -42.11 32.57 38.05
N GLY A 166 -42.05 33.72 38.72
CA GLY A 166 -41.54 33.83 40.09
C GLY A 166 -42.49 33.33 41.18
N ASN A 167 -43.79 33.14 40.92
CA ASN A 167 -44.79 32.85 41.95
C ASN A 167 -45.42 31.45 41.85
N LEU A 168 -45.21 30.71 40.75
CA LEU A 168 -45.69 29.33 40.64
C LEU A 168 -44.73 28.31 41.28
N ALA A 169 -43.45 28.66 41.41
CA ALA A 169 -42.42 27.81 42.02
C ALA A 169 -42.48 27.73 43.56
N GLU A 170 -43.29 28.56 44.22
CA GLU A 170 -43.41 28.62 45.68
C GLU A 170 -44.82 28.35 46.22
N ASN A 171 -45.81 28.01 45.38
CA ASN A 171 -47.11 27.60 45.87
C ASN A 171 -47.06 26.16 46.45
N PRO A 172 -47.29 25.95 47.76
CA PRO A 172 -47.15 24.64 48.40
C PRO A 172 -48.16 23.61 47.87
N GLU A 173 -49.33 24.03 47.37
CA GLU A 173 -50.30 23.10 46.78
C GLU A 173 -49.80 22.50 45.47
N VAL A 174 -49.11 23.29 44.63
CA VAL A 174 -48.54 22.80 43.36
C VAL A 174 -47.42 21.80 43.64
N LYS A 175 -46.56 22.05 44.63
CA LYS A 175 -45.54 21.08 45.08
C LYS A 175 -46.19 19.82 45.66
N ALA A 176 -47.20 19.95 46.52
CA ALA A 176 -47.91 18.80 47.09
C ALA A 176 -48.66 17.96 46.03
N LEU A 177 -49.19 18.59 44.97
CA LEU A 177 -49.79 17.89 43.83
C LEU A 177 -48.72 17.21 42.96
N GLN A 178 -47.57 17.86 42.74
CA GLN A 178 -46.45 17.27 42.01
C GLN A 178 -45.84 16.06 42.76
N GLU A 179 -45.75 16.13 44.10
CA GLU A 179 -45.32 15.01 44.95
C GLU A 179 -46.36 13.88 45.01
N LYS A 180 -47.66 14.21 45.02
CA LYS A 180 -48.72 13.20 44.88
C LYS A 180 -48.67 12.52 43.51
N LEU A 181 -48.42 13.27 42.44
CA LEU A 181 -48.27 12.74 41.08
C LEU A 181 -47.01 11.86 40.95
N SER A 182 -45.87 12.28 41.52
CA SER A 182 -44.65 11.44 41.51
C SER A 182 -44.84 10.18 42.34
N THR A 183 -45.45 10.27 43.53
CA THR A 183 -45.79 9.11 44.38
C THR A 183 -46.77 8.16 43.68
N ALA A 184 -47.77 8.69 42.97
CA ALA A 184 -48.69 7.88 42.17
C ALA A 184 -47.98 7.20 41.00
N ASN A 185 -47.10 7.89 40.29
CA ASN A 185 -46.29 7.33 39.21
C ASN A 185 -45.34 6.22 39.71
N VAL A 186 -44.70 6.40 40.87
CA VAL A 186 -43.89 5.36 41.52
C VAL A 186 -44.74 4.13 41.86
N LYS A 187 -45.92 4.32 42.47
CA LYS A 187 -46.84 3.19 42.74
C LYS A 187 -47.31 2.49 41.45
N VAL A 188 -47.55 3.23 40.37
CA VAL A 188 -47.89 2.63 39.06
C VAL A 188 -46.72 1.81 38.50
N THR A 189 -45.46 2.26 38.63
CA THR A 189 -44.30 1.47 38.20
C THR A 189 -44.07 0.26 39.11
N GLU A 190 -44.27 0.38 40.41
CA GLU A 190 -44.24 -0.73 41.38
C GLU A 190 -45.29 -1.80 41.06
N TYR A 191 -46.57 -1.42 40.90
CA TYR A 191 -47.62 -2.37 40.52
C TYR A 191 -47.39 -3.00 39.15
N ARG A 192 -46.86 -2.25 38.17
CA ARG A 192 -46.46 -2.80 36.86
C ARG A 192 -45.35 -3.85 37.01
N ASN A 193 -44.38 -3.61 37.88
CA ASN A 193 -43.29 -4.55 38.16
C ASN A 193 -43.79 -5.78 38.95
N GLN A 194 -44.67 -5.61 39.94
CA GLN A 194 -45.32 -6.71 40.67
C GLN A 194 -46.14 -7.60 39.72
N LEU A 195 -46.95 -6.99 38.83
CA LEU A 195 -47.72 -7.70 37.82
C LEU A 195 -46.80 -8.46 36.83
N GLN A 196 -45.65 -7.89 36.50
CA GLN A 196 -44.63 -8.59 35.69
C GLN A 196 -44.03 -9.79 36.44
N ASN A 197 -43.71 -9.67 37.72
CA ASN A 197 -43.21 -10.78 38.54
C ASN A 197 -44.25 -11.89 38.68
N LEU A 198 -45.49 -11.56 39.07
CA LEU A 198 -46.59 -12.53 39.16
C LEU A 198 -46.87 -13.24 37.81
N LYS A 199 -46.71 -12.52 36.68
CA LYS A 199 -46.81 -13.11 35.34
C LYS A 199 -45.62 -14.04 35.00
N GLN A 200 -44.44 -13.81 35.56
CA GLN A 200 -43.29 -14.71 35.43
C GLN A 200 -43.44 -15.94 36.33
N GLU A 201 -43.87 -15.76 37.58
CA GLU A 201 -44.19 -16.85 38.51
C GLU A 201 -45.30 -17.74 37.95
N LEU A 202 -46.38 -17.17 37.41
CA LEU A 202 -47.44 -17.92 36.73
C LEU A 202 -46.94 -18.72 35.52
N LYS A 203 -46.00 -18.18 34.75
CA LYS A 203 -45.34 -18.93 33.67
C LYS A 203 -44.44 -20.05 34.21
N LEU A 204 -43.80 -19.85 35.36
CA LEU A 204 -42.96 -20.86 35.99
C LEU A 204 -43.81 -22.00 36.57
N THR A 205 -44.91 -21.70 37.25
CA THR A 205 -45.85 -22.71 37.76
C THR A 205 -46.53 -23.47 36.62
N GLN A 206 -46.91 -22.81 35.53
CA GLN A 206 -47.37 -23.48 34.30
C GLN A 206 -46.31 -24.42 33.71
N LYS A 207 -45.03 -24.03 33.68
CA LYS A 207 -43.93 -24.89 33.23
C LYS A 207 -43.68 -26.08 34.14
N ILE A 208 -43.76 -25.90 35.46
CA ILE A 208 -43.63 -27.00 36.44
C ILE A 208 -44.80 -27.96 36.28
N LEU A 209 -46.03 -27.45 36.19
CA LEU A 209 -47.23 -28.25 35.94
C LEU A 209 -47.11 -29.02 34.62
N ALA A 210 -46.66 -28.39 33.53
CA ALA A 210 -46.41 -29.08 32.26
C ALA A 210 -45.39 -30.24 32.37
N LYS A 211 -44.36 -30.13 33.23
CA LYS A 211 -43.41 -31.24 33.46
C LYS A 211 -44.02 -32.42 34.20
N GLU A 212 -44.87 -32.14 35.19
CA GLU A 212 -45.63 -33.14 35.97
C GLU A 212 -46.78 -33.77 35.17
N VAL A 213 -47.31 -33.04 34.19
CA VAL A 213 -48.41 -33.47 33.33
C VAL A 213 -47.90 -34.23 32.10
N GLY A 214 -46.77 -33.81 31.53
CA GLY A 214 -46.29 -34.20 30.20
C GLY A 214 -46.30 -33.00 29.25
N GLU A 215 -45.22 -32.83 28.47
CA GLU A 215 -44.98 -31.62 27.67
C GLU A 215 -45.98 -31.45 26.50
N ASP A 216 -46.63 -32.55 26.09
CA ASP A 216 -47.60 -32.59 24.98
C ASP A 216 -49.05 -32.23 25.37
N VAL A 217 -49.33 -31.92 26.65
CA VAL A 217 -50.71 -31.75 27.14
C VAL A 217 -51.05 -30.27 27.38
N ASN A 218 -51.99 -29.75 26.59
CA ASN A 218 -52.50 -28.38 26.78
C ASN A 218 -53.29 -28.26 28.10
N ILE A 219 -52.82 -27.37 29.00
CA ILE A 219 -53.43 -27.08 30.30
C ILE A 219 -54.89 -26.63 30.19
N GLN A 220 -55.29 -25.98 29.08
CA GLN A 220 -56.69 -25.59 28.86
C GLN A 220 -57.61 -26.81 28.64
N ASN A 221 -57.10 -27.87 28.00
CA ASN A 221 -57.87 -29.10 27.76
C ASN A 221 -58.06 -29.93 29.04
N LEU A 222 -57.14 -29.81 30.00
CA LEU A 222 -57.26 -30.42 31.33
C LEU A 222 -58.37 -29.78 32.17
N MET A 223 -58.53 -28.47 32.09
CA MET A 223 -59.64 -27.80 32.79
C MET A 223 -61.00 -28.25 32.24
N ALA A 224 -61.11 -28.44 30.93
CA ALA A 224 -62.32 -28.91 30.26
C ALA A 224 -62.66 -30.39 30.57
N ASN A 225 -61.65 -31.27 30.67
CA ASN A 225 -61.82 -32.73 30.84
C ASN A 225 -61.28 -33.23 32.19
N SER A 226 -61.67 -32.56 33.28
CA SER A 226 -61.05 -32.68 34.61
C SER A 226 -61.26 -34.02 35.34
N GLY A 227 -62.10 -34.92 34.83
CA GLY A 227 -62.42 -36.21 35.49
C GLY A 227 -61.60 -37.44 35.04
N ASN A 228 -61.03 -37.43 33.83
CA ASN A 228 -60.45 -38.64 33.21
C ASN A 228 -58.93 -38.62 33.09
N TRP A 229 -58.27 -37.54 33.50
CA TRP A 229 -56.83 -37.40 33.35
C TRP A 229 -56.05 -38.02 34.52
N ARG A 230 -55.02 -38.80 34.19
CA ARG A 230 -54.11 -39.46 35.14
C ARG A 230 -52.72 -38.87 34.99
N GLY A 231 -52.11 -38.45 36.10
CA GLY A 231 -50.82 -37.77 36.08
C GLY A 231 -49.65 -38.60 35.58
N ARG A 232 -48.64 -37.96 34.97
CA ARG A 232 -47.45 -38.61 34.42
C ARG A 232 -46.76 -39.49 35.46
N ALA A 233 -46.60 -39.01 36.69
CA ALA A 233 -46.03 -39.79 37.78
C ALA A 233 -46.84 -41.08 38.09
N GLN A 234 -48.18 -41.00 38.05
CA GLN A 234 -49.06 -42.15 38.27
C GLN A 234 -49.11 -43.10 37.06
N GLN A 235 -48.94 -42.58 35.84
CA GLN A 235 -48.79 -43.37 34.62
C GLN A 235 -47.43 -44.09 34.59
N ILE A 236 -46.34 -43.41 34.96
CA ILE A 236 -45.01 -44.00 35.13
C ILE A 236 -45.06 -45.10 36.19
N LEU A 237 -45.65 -44.85 37.36
CA LEU A 237 -45.77 -45.86 38.41
C LEU A 237 -46.55 -47.10 37.92
N LEU A 238 -47.69 -46.89 37.24
CA LEU A 238 -48.48 -47.99 36.67
C LEU A 238 -47.69 -48.76 35.60
N LEU A 239 -46.95 -48.07 34.74
CA LEU A 239 -46.08 -48.69 33.74
C LEU A 239 -44.90 -49.42 34.39
N GLN A 240 -44.30 -48.89 35.47
CA GLN A 240 -43.25 -49.56 36.23
C GLN A 240 -43.77 -50.85 36.87
N THR A 241 -44.96 -50.84 37.50
CA THR A 241 -45.60 -52.06 38.01
C THR A 241 -45.89 -53.05 36.86
N LYS A 242 -46.37 -52.56 35.71
CA LYS A 242 -46.64 -53.40 34.53
C LYS A 242 -45.36 -54.02 33.96
N VAL A 243 -44.27 -53.26 33.91
CA VAL A 243 -42.94 -53.71 33.48
C VAL A 243 -42.41 -54.74 34.46
N GLN A 244 -42.46 -54.50 35.78
CA GLN A 244 -42.08 -55.48 36.80
C GLN A 244 -42.89 -56.79 36.71
N GLU A 245 -44.21 -56.70 36.46
CA GLU A 245 -45.03 -57.89 36.19
C GLU A 245 -44.60 -58.64 34.93
N LEU A 246 -44.24 -57.92 33.85
CA LEU A 246 -43.80 -58.51 32.59
C LEU A 246 -42.38 -59.08 32.67
N GLU A 247 -41.48 -58.42 33.39
CA GLU A 247 -40.14 -58.91 33.73
C GLU A 247 -40.23 -60.15 34.63
N HIS A 248 -41.16 -60.18 35.60
CA HIS A 248 -41.42 -61.38 36.38
C HIS A 248 -41.99 -62.52 35.51
N LYS A 249 -42.90 -62.23 34.59
CA LYS A 249 -43.43 -63.23 33.63
C LYS A 249 -42.35 -63.72 32.66
N LEU A 250 -41.48 -62.84 32.17
CA LEU A 250 -40.41 -63.15 31.23
C LEU A 250 -39.24 -63.86 31.90
N SER A 251 -38.86 -63.50 33.13
CA SER A 251 -37.90 -64.27 33.94
C SER A 251 -38.46 -65.64 34.31
N HIS A 252 -39.75 -65.75 34.65
CA HIS A 252 -40.39 -67.05 34.87
C HIS A 252 -40.46 -67.89 33.57
N GLN A 253 -40.67 -67.28 32.40
CA GLN A 253 -40.53 -67.96 31.11
C GLN A 253 -39.07 -68.32 30.79
N LYS A 254 -38.10 -67.45 31.10
CA LYS A 254 -36.67 -67.69 30.87
C LYS A 254 -36.12 -68.78 31.78
N ILE A 255 -36.59 -68.90 33.02
CA ILE A 255 -36.28 -70.03 33.91
C ILE A 255 -36.91 -71.32 33.34
N ARG A 256 -38.14 -71.24 32.81
CA ARG A 256 -38.82 -72.38 32.16
C ARG A 256 -38.16 -72.83 30.85
N ALA A 257 -37.62 -71.89 30.07
CA ALA A 257 -36.89 -72.13 28.82
C ALA A 257 -35.46 -72.59 29.11
N SER A 258 -34.77 -71.97 30.07
CA SER A 258 -33.43 -72.39 30.52
C SER A 258 -33.43 -73.81 31.08
N LEU A 259 -34.52 -74.27 31.72
CA LEU A 259 -34.68 -75.67 32.13
C LEU A 259 -34.74 -76.65 30.94
N LEU A 260 -35.01 -76.17 29.72
CA LEU A 260 -34.99 -76.91 28.45
C LEU A 260 -33.72 -76.66 27.62
N GLU A 261 -32.86 -75.71 28.01
CA GLU A 261 -31.67 -75.22 27.26
C GLU A 261 -30.32 -75.45 27.99
N VAL A 262 -30.26 -76.33 28.99
CA VAL A 262 -29.00 -76.58 29.75
C VAL A 262 -27.94 -77.34 28.93
N ASP A 263 -28.24 -77.78 27.70
CA ASP A 263 -27.39 -78.70 26.92
C ASP A 263 -26.58 -78.07 25.77
N GLU A 264 -26.35 -76.75 25.71
CA GLU A 264 -25.33 -76.24 24.77
C GLU A 264 -24.62 -74.92 25.13
N GLY A 265 -23.29 -74.99 25.26
CA GLY A 265 -22.39 -74.03 24.59
C GLY A 265 -21.99 -72.72 25.31
N LEU A 266 -21.08 -72.82 26.29
CA LEU A 266 -20.26 -71.67 26.73
C LEU A 266 -19.19 -71.29 25.68
N LEU A 267 -18.91 -69.98 25.53
CA LEU A 267 -17.75 -69.36 24.85
C LEU A 267 -17.69 -69.38 23.31
N ALA A 268 -18.27 -68.37 22.65
CA ALA A 268 -17.84 -67.91 21.33
C ALA A 268 -18.03 -66.40 21.14
N PHE A 269 -17.05 -65.72 20.52
CA PHE A 269 -17.26 -64.39 19.94
C PHE A 269 -18.28 -64.51 18.80
N PRO A 270 -19.36 -63.71 18.74
CA PRO A 270 -20.37 -63.89 17.70
C PRO A 270 -19.84 -63.57 16.31
N ASP A 271 -19.92 -64.56 15.41
CA ASP A 271 -19.74 -64.39 13.96
C ASP A 271 -20.70 -63.28 13.45
N PRO A 272 -20.21 -62.24 12.74
CA PRO A 272 -21.06 -61.15 12.23
C PRO A 272 -22.20 -61.62 11.31
N ARG A 273 -22.15 -62.85 10.79
CA ARG A 273 -23.22 -63.48 10.00
C ARG A 273 -24.40 -63.97 10.85
N LYS A 274 -24.22 -64.17 12.16
CA LYS A 274 -25.26 -64.60 13.12
C LYS A 274 -25.76 -63.50 14.07
N LEU A 275 -25.27 -62.26 13.94
CA LEU A 275 -25.77 -61.14 14.73
C LEU A 275 -27.23 -60.83 14.41
N SER A 276 -28.04 -60.70 15.46
CA SER A 276 -29.42 -60.22 15.42
C SER A 276 -29.48 -58.84 14.75
N VAL A 277 -30.60 -58.52 14.09
CA VAL A 277 -30.86 -57.18 13.53
C VAL A 277 -30.68 -56.10 14.59
N GLN A 278 -31.04 -56.39 15.85
CA GLN A 278 -30.85 -55.51 16.99
C GLN A 278 -29.37 -55.20 17.27
N GLU A 279 -28.48 -56.18 17.19
CA GLU A 279 -27.04 -56.02 17.46
C GLU A 279 -26.34 -55.24 16.35
N LYS A 280 -26.73 -55.47 15.08
CA LYS A 280 -26.25 -54.70 13.92
C LYS A 280 -26.65 -53.22 14.04
N ASN A 281 -27.89 -52.93 14.45
CA ASN A 281 -28.35 -51.57 14.71
C ASN A 281 -27.56 -50.90 15.85
N LEU A 282 -27.28 -51.63 16.94
CA LEU A 282 -26.49 -51.14 18.09
C LEU A 282 -25.03 -50.80 17.74
N LEU A 283 -24.45 -51.49 16.75
CA LEU A 283 -23.12 -51.16 16.21
C LEU A 283 -23.19 -49.94 15.27
N LYS A 284 -24.21 -49.83 14.42
CA LYS A 284 -24.37 -48.67 13.53
C LYS A 284 -24.64 -47.37 14.32
N ILE A 285 -25.42 -47.41 15.39
CA ILE A 285 -25.63 -46.27 16.29
C ILE A 285 -24.30 -45.81 16.90
N ARG A 286 -23.52 -46.73 17.50
CA ARG A 286 -22.20 -46.40 18.06
C ARG A 286 -21.21 -45.86 17.03
N SER A 287 -21.27 -46.34 15.78
CA SER A 287 -20.48 -45.77 14.68
C SER A 287 -20.87 -44.32 14.38
N LEU A 288 -22.17 -44.02 14.29
CA LEU A 288 -22.68 -42.67 14.02
C LEU A 288 -22.44 -41.71 15.21
N GLU A 289 -22.50 -42.20 16.45
CA GLU A 289 -22.13 -41.43 17.64
C GLU A 289 -20.64 -41.08 17.66
N LYS A 290 -19.78 -42.03 17.29
CA LYS A 290 -18.33 -41.80 17.15
C LYS A 290 -18.03 -40.77 16.06
N GLU A 291 -18.62 -40.92 14.88
CA GLU A 291 -18.47 -40.00 13.74
C GLU A 291 -18.99 -38.58 14.06
N LYS A 292 -20.13 -38.46 14.75
CA LYS A 292 -20.63 -37.18 15.28
C LYS A 292 -19.69 -36.57 16.31
N LYS A 293 -19.07 -37.37 17.18
CA LYS A 293 -18.09 -36.88 18.15
C LYS A 293 -16.83 -36.37 17.43
N GLU A 294 -16.29 -37.14 16.49
CA GLU A 294 -15.08 -36.78 15.74
C GLU A 294 -15.29 -35.54 14.86
N SER A 295 -16.46 -35.37 14.25
CA SER A 295 -16.79 -34.16 13.48
C SER A 295 -16.98 -32.92 14.38
N LEU A 296 -17.58 -33.07 15.57
CA LEU A 296 -17.64 -31.98 16.57
C LEU A 296 -16.26 -31.60 17.12
N GLU A 297 -15.38 -32.59 17.33
CA GLU A 297 -14.00 -32.38 17.80
C GLU A 297 -13.19 -31.63 16.73
N LYS A 298 -13.21 -32.07 15.47
CA LYS A 298 -12.60 -31.37 14.32
C LYS A 298 -13.13 -29.93 14.17
N LEU A 299 -14.45 -29.72 14.28
CA LEU A 299 -15.03 -28.38 14.17
C LEU A 299 -14.63 -27.48 15.35
N SER A 300 -14.48 -28.05 16.55
CA SER A 300 -13.96 -27.33 17.72
C SER A 300 -12.47 -26.95 17.57
N GLU A 301 -11.66 -27.83 16.98
CA GLU A 301 -10.27 -27.54 16.64
C GLU A 301 -10.16 -26.44 15.58
N GLN A 302 -10.95 -26.52 14.50
CA GLN A 302 -11.05 -25.48 13.46
C GLN A 302 -11.50 -24.13 14.03
N HIS A 303 -12.48 -24.12 14.94
CA HIS A 303 -12.88 -22.89 15.63
C HIS A 303 -11.74 -22.32 16.48
N SER A 304 -11.01 -23.18 17.21
CA SER A 304 -9.86 -22.76 18.04
C SER A 304 -8.70 -22.19 17.21
N THR A 305 -8.36 -22.80 16.07
CA THR A 305 -7.32 -22.28 15.17
C THR A 305 -7.76 -20.98 14.49
N LEU A 306 -9.01 -20.90 14.00
CA LEU A 306 -9.56 -19.68 13.42
C LEU A 306 -9.61 -18.52 14.43
N GLN A 307 -9.96 -18.80 15.68
CA GLN A 307 -9.93 -17.81 16.76
C GLN A 307 -8.51 -17.29 17.03
N LYS A 308 -7.51 -18.19 17.13
CA LYS A 308 -6.09 -17.79 17.28
C LYS A 308 -5.62 -16.93 16.11
N ASN A 309 -5.93 -17.33 14.88
CA ASN A 309 -5.61 -16.59 13.66
C ASN A 309 -6.25 -15.19 13.67
N HIS A 310 -7.50 -15.06 14.12
CA HIS A 310 -8.16 -13.77 14.29
C HIS A 310 -7.46 -12.89 15.33
N GLU A 311 -7.08 -13.45 16.48
CA GLU A 311 -6.35 -12.72 17.53
C GLU A 311 -4.95 -12.27 17.05
N GLU A 312 -4.25 -13.08 16.26
CA GLU A 312 -2.99 -12.70 15.63
C GLU A 312 -3.14 -11.61 14.56
N LEU A 313 -4.13 -11.72 13.68
CA LEU A 313 -4.42 -10.69 12.68
C LEU A 313 -4.81 -9.36 13.35
N LYS A 314 -5.55 -9.41 14.45
CA LYS A 314 -5.85 -8.24 15.28
C LYS A 314 -4.57 -7.61 15.86
N LYS A 315 -3.66 -8.40 16.43
CA LYS A 315 -2.35 -7.93 16.92
C LYS A 315 -1.51 -7.31 15.78
N LYS A 316 -1.46 -7.95 14.61
CA LYS A 316 -0.77 -7.44 13.40
C LYS A 316 -1.36 -6.11 12.92
N LEU A 317 -2.70 -5.99 12.92
CA LEU A 317 -3.42 -4.76 12.58
C LEU A 317 -3.12 -3.63 13.57
N ASP A 318 -3.19 -3.90 14.87
CA ASP A 318 -2.96 -2.88 15.90
C ASP A 318 -1.49 -2.43 15.96
N ALA A 319 -0.53 -3.34 15.71
CA ALA A 319 0.88 -2.98 15.51
C ALA A 319 1.09 -2.11 14.25
N SER A 320 0.40 -2.41 13.15
CA SER A 320 0.42 -1.59 11.93
C SER A 320 -0.18 -0.19 12.16
N LYS A 321 -1.30 -0.10 12.88
CA LYS A 321 -1.89 1.19 13.29
C LYS A 321 -0.92 2.01 14.14
N ALA A 322 -0.27 1.40 15.14
CA ALA A 322 0.70 2.07 15.99
C ALA A 322 1.90 2.60 15.18
N ARG A 323 2.45 1.78 14.26
CA ARG A 323 3.51 2.21 13.33
C ARG A 323 3.07 3.37 12.46
N ASN A 324 1.86 3.32 11.88
CA ASN A 324 1.33 4.42 11.07
C ASN A 324 1.13 5.71 11.90
N GLN A 325 0.66 5.61 13.15
CA GLN A 325 0.55 6.78 14.05
C GLN A 325 1.91 7.43 14.32
N MET A 326 2.95 6.63 14.56
CA MET A 326 4.33 7.13 14.73
C MET A 326 4.88 7.78 13.46
N LEU A 327 4.75 7.12 12.30
CA LEU A 327 5.16 7.71 11.01
C LEU A 327 4.39 9.00 10.70
N CYS A 328 3.09 9.07 11.00
CA CYS A 328 2.31 10.30 10.87
C CYS A 328 2.71 11.38 11.89
N ALA A 329 3.33 11.03 13.02
CA ALA A 329 3.92 12.00 13.94
C ALA A 329 5.26 12.53 13.41
N GLU A 330 6.16 11.63 12.95
CA GLU A 330 7.43 11.99 12.31
C GLU A 330 7.21 12.91 11.10
N VAL A 331 6.29 12.57 10.20
CA VAL A 331 5.94 13.40 9.03
C VAL A 331 5.40 14.79 9.45
N ARG A 332 4.67 14.90 10.56
CA ARG A 332 4.24 16.21 11.09
C ARG A 332 5.41 17.01 11.63
N THR A 333 6.33 16.38 12.36
CA THR A 333 7.55 17.01 12.87
C THR A 333 8.45 17.48 11.72
N LEU A 334 8.70 16.64 10.71
CA LEU A 334 9.47 16.99 9.52
C LEU A 334 8.83 18.15 8.73
N LYS A 335 7.49 18.14 8.56
CA LYS A 335 6.77 19.28 7.96
C LYS A 335 6.92 20.55 8.78
N GLY A 336 6.92 20.47 10.11
CA GLY A 336 7.22 21.58 11.00
C GLY A 336 8.63 22.13 10.81
N GLN A 337 9.64 21.26 10.75
CA GLN A 337 11.03 21.64 10.49
C GLN A 337 11.20 22.31 9.12
N ILE A 338 10.62 21.73 8.06
CA ILE A 338 10.59 22.35 6.72
C ILE A 338 9.91 23.72 6.77
N GLY A 339 8.79 23.86 7.49
CA GLY A 339 8.12 25.13 7.73
C GLY A 339 9.06 26.17 8.35
N THR A 340 9.81 25.82 9.40
CA THR A 340 10.78 26.74 10.01
C THR A 340 11.96 27.11 9.10
N LEU A 341 12.38 26.21 8.21
CA LEU A 341 13.43 26.49 7.22
C LEU A 341 12.91 27.42 6.11
N LEU A 342 11.67 27.23 5.65
CA LEU A 342 11.01 28.14 4.72
C LEU A 342 10.80 29.53 5.34
N GLU A 343 10.45 29.58 6.64
CA GLU A 343 10.36 30.86 7.37
C GLU A 343 11.72 31.57 7.38
N LYS A 344 12.82 30.87 7.69
CA LYS A 344 14.18 31.44 7.65
C LYS A 344 14.53 31.96 6.26
N GLY A 345 14.27 31.18 5.20
CA GLY A 345 14.49 31.61 3.82
C GLY A 345 13.82 32.94 3.49
N LYS A 346 12.58 33.17 3.95
CA LYS A 346 11.92 34.50 3.78
C LYS A 346 12.64 35.62 4.53
N HIS A 347 13.12 35.38 5.75
CA HIS A 347 13.89 36.38 6.51
C HIS A 347 15.24 36.68 5.82
N ASP A 348 15.86 35.67 5.22
CA ASP A 348 17.07 35.83 4.42
C ASP A 348 16.79 36.62 3.12
N ASP A 349 15.66 36.36 2.44
CA ASP A 349 15.19 37.14 1.28
C ASP A 349 14.91 38.61 1.66
N GLU A 350 14.20 38.85 2.78
CA GLU A 350 13.94 40.21 3.32
C GLU A 350 15.25 40.95 3.64
N LEU A 351 16.24 40.25 4.19
CA LEU A 351 17.57 40.80 4.45
C LEU A 351 18.32 41.13 3.14
N ILE A 352 18.23 40.26 2.13
CA ILE A 352 18.81 40.50 0.80
C ILE A 352 18.17 41.74 0.15
N ASP A 353 16.84 41.86 0.16
CA ASP A 353 16.13 43.01 -0.39
C ASP A 353 16.48 44.32 0.35
N ALA A 354 16.65 44.27 1.68
CA ALA A 354 17.12 45.41 2.46
C ALA A 354 18.56 45.84 2.08
N LEU A 355 19.48 44.87 1.92
CA LEU A 355 20.86 45.12 1.50
C LEU A 355 20.95 45.65 0.06
N LEU A 356 20.18 45.07 -0.88
CA LEU A 356 20.08 45.54 -2.25
C LEU A 356 19.50 46.97 -2.31
N SER A 357 18.52 47.28 -1.46
CA SER A 357 17.96 48.64 -1.34
C SER A 357 19.00 49.64 -0.83
N GLN A 358 19.80 49.28 0.18
CA GLN A 358 20.91 50.12 0.66
C GLN A 358 22.00 50.30 -0.41
N GLN A 359 22.37 49.23 -1.12
CA GLN A 359 23.34 49.29 -2.21
C GLN A 359 22.86 50.22 -3.33
N LYS A 360 21.58 50.16 -3.70
CA LYS A 360 20.95 51.03 -4.69
C LYS A 360 20.96 52.49 -4.25
N GLN A 361 20.59 52.79 -3.00
CA GLN A 361 20.66 54.14 -2.43
C GLN A 361 22.10 54.69 -2.47
N MET A 362 23.09 53.87 -2.12
CA MET A 362 24.50 54.28 -2.15
C MET A 362 25.01 54.52 -3.58
N GLN A 363 24.62 53.69 -4.56
CA GLN A 363 24.90 53.94 -5.98
C GLN A 363 24.26 55.24 -6.48
N GLU A 364 23.03 55.55 -6.05
CA GLU A 364 22.32 56.77 -6.42
C GLU A 364 22.99 58.02 -5.82
N ILE A 365 23.43 57.95 -4.56
CA ILE A 365 24.24 59.01 -3.92
C ILE A 365 25.57 59.21 -4.69
N LEU A 366 26.30 58.14 -5.01
CA LEU A 366 27.55 58.22 -5.76
C LEU A 366 27.34 58.82 -7.17
N LYS A 367 26.26 58.44 -7.85
CA LYS A 367 25.89 59.00 -9.17
C LYS A 367 25.54 60.48 -9.07
N GLY A 368 24.80 60.89 -8.03
CA GLY A 368 24.50 62.29 -7.76
C GLY A 368 25.74 63.12 -7.42
N LEU A 369 26.69 62.56 -6.68
CA LEU A 369 27.99 63.20 -6.40
C LEU A 369 28.82 63.35 -7.67
N SER A 370 28.90 62.31 -8.52
CA SER A 370 29.58 62.39 -9.83
C SER A 370 28.99 63.47 -10.71
N GLN A 371 27.66 63.51 -10.88
CA GLN A 371 26.99 64.56 -11.67
C GLN A 371 27.24 65.96 -11.10
N LYS A 372 27.26 66.10 -9.77
CA LYS A 372 27.59 67.38 -9.11
C LYS A 372 29.05 67.77 -9.33
N GLU A 373 29.97 66.82 -9.32
CA GLU A 373 31.39 67.05 -9.62
C GLU A 373 31.58 67.49 -11.08
N ASP A 374 30.90 66.85 -12.03
CA ASP A 374 30.95 67.22 -13.46
C ASP A 374 30.38 68.61 -13.73
N VAL A 375 29.24 68.95 -13.11
CA VAL A 375 28.66 70.32 -13.17
C VAL A 375 29.58 71.35 -12.51
N ASN A 376 30.24 70.99 -11.41
CA ASN A 376 31.19 71.86 -10.73
C ASN A 376 32.46 72.07 -11.57
N LYS A 377 33.00 71.02 -12.21
CA LYS A 377 34.11 71.12 -13.18
C LYS A 377 33.76 72.02 -14.35
N GLY A 378 32.61 71.81 -15.01
CA GLY A 378 32.18 72.68 -16.11
C GLY A 378 31.97 74.14 -15.69
N SER A 379 31.49 74.38 -14.47
CA SER A 379 31.37 75.74 -13.90
C SER A 379 32.74 76.36 -13.57
N GLN A 380 33.66 75.55 -13.06
CA GLN A 380 35.02 75.97 -12.71
C GLN A 380 35.90 76.18 -13.96
N GLU A 381 35.71 75.40 -15.02
CA GLU A 381 36.32 75.59 -16.34
C GLU A 381 35.79 76.85 -17.02
N MET A 382 34.47 77.11 -16.97
CA MET A 382 33.89 78.37 -17.48
C MET A 382 34.45 79.59 -16.74
N MET A 383 34.57 79.51 -15.41
CA MET A 383 35.17 80.57 -14.59
C MET A 383 36.68 80.71 -14.85
N GLY A 384 37.38 79.59 -15.05
CA GLY A 384 38.78 79.54 -15.47
C GLY A 384 38.99 80.24 -16.81
N GLN A 385 38.19 79.94 -17.84
CA GLN A 385 38.26 80.59 -19.16
C GLN A 385 38.07 82.11 -19.10
N HIS A 386 37.33 82.64 -18.13
CA HIS A 386 37.21 84.09 -17.91
C HIS A 386 38.42 84.67 -17.15
N LEU A 387 38.98 83.93 -16.20
CA LEU A 387 40.13 84.36 -15.39
C LEU A 387 41.46 84.22 -16.14
N GLU A 388 41.63 83.23 -17.01
CA GLU A 388 42.84 82.97 -17.80
C GLU A 388 43.34 84.21 -18.58
N PRO A 389 42.52 84.93 -19.38
CA PRO A 389 42.96 86.14 -20.07
C PRO A 389 43.24 87.31 -19.12
N GLU A 390 42.69 87.32 -17.90
CA GLU A 390 42.98 88.33 -16.89
C GLU A 390 44.28 88.04 -16.13
N ILE A 391 44.53 86.76 -15.81
CA ILE A 391 45.78 86.24 -15.25
C ILE A 391 46.91 86.46 -16.25
N GLN A 392 46.71 86.17 -17.54
CA GLN A 392 47.72 86.35 -18.57
C GLN A 392 48.08 87.83 -18.78
N LYS A 393 47.11 88.75 -18.73
CA LYS A 393 47.35 90.21 -18.73
C LYS A 393 48.11 90.67 -17.49
N LYS A 394 47.79 90.13 -16.31
CA LYS A 394 48.53 90.42 -15.07
C LYS A 394 49.96 89.86 -15.14
N GLY A 395 50.14 88.68 -15.73
CA GLY A 395 51.45 88.07 -16.02
C GLY A 395 52.32 88.97 -16.90
N THR A 396 51.81 89.42 -18.05
CA THR A 396 52.56 90.34 -18.92
C THR A 396 52.92 91.66 -18.22
N LEU A 397 52.03 92.18 -17.36
CA LEU A 397 52.32 93.39 -16.58
C LEU A 397 53.38 93.14 -15.50
N ILE A 398 53.38 91.97 -14.87
CA ILE A 398 54.41 91.54 -13.90
C ILE A 398 55.76 91.37 -14.61
N ASP A 399 55.79 90.83 -15.83
CA ASP A 399 57.04 90.71 -16.62
C ASP A 399 57.59 92.08 -17.03
N GLU A 400 56.73 93.02 -17.46
CA GLU A 400 57.11 94.40 -17.74
C GLU A 400 57.65 95.12 -16.49
N LEU A 401 56.97 94.99 -15.35
CA LEU A 401 57.41 95.52 -14.07
C LEU A 401 58.74 94.90 -13.62
N SER A 402 58.91 93.59 -13.76
CA SER A 402 60.13 92.86 -13.40
C SER A 402 61.31 93.30 -14.25
N LYS A 403 61.11 93.45 -15.57
CA LYS A 403 62.12 94.00 -16.48
C LYS A 403 62.52 95.43 -16.07
N LEU A 404 61.55 96.27 -15.71
CA LEU A 404 61.78 97.64 -15.27
C LEU A 404 62.50 97.70 -13.91
N VAL A 405 62.21 96.79 -12.99
CA VAL A 405 62.95 96.60 -11.73
C VAL A 405 64.40 96.22 -12.03
N VAL A 406 64.67 95.22 -12.87
CA VAL A 406 66.03 94.82 -13.24
C VAL A 406 66.78 95.97 -13.96
N ASP A 407 66.11 96.74 -14.81
CA ASP A 407 66.70 97.93 -15.45
C ASP A 407 67.04 99.02 -14.41
N ARG A 408 66.21 99.20 -13.38
CA ARG A 408 66.50 100.07 -12.23
C ARG A 408 67.62 99.54 -11.35
N GLU A 409 67.67 98.25 -11.05
CA GLU A 409 68.73 97.61 -10.27
C GLU A 409 70.09 97.75 -10.97
N ARG A 410 70.16 97.56 -12.30
CA ARG A 410 71.39 97.85 -13.06
C ARG A 410 71.78 99.34 -12.95
N LYS A 411 70.80 100.26 -12.96
CA LYS A 411 71.07 101.69 -12.80
C LYS A 411 71.52 102.05 -11.38
N VAL A 412 70.97 101.39 -10.36
CA VAL A 412 71.44 101.48 -8.96
C VAL A 412 72.87 100.95 -8.87
N GLN A 413 73.19 99.77 -9.41
CA GLN A 413 74.57 99.24 -9.43
C GLN A 413 75.57 100.15 -10.16
N MET A 414 75.15 100.87 -11.19
CA MET A 414 75.99 101.88 -11.85
C MET A 414 76.24 103.09 -10.95
N LEU A 415 75.21 103.61 -10.28
CA LEU A 415 75.33 104.70 -9.32
C LEU A 415 76.11 104.29 -8.06
N GLU A 416 75.97 103.04 -7.59
CA GLU A 416 76.77 102.48 -6.48
C GLU A 416 78.24 102.36 -6.85
N LYS A 417 78.57 102.01 -8.10
CA LYS A 417 79.96 102.04 -8.61
C LYS A 417 80.50 103.45 -8.73
N GLU A 418 79.66 104.43 -9.05
CA GLU A 418 80.03 105.85 -9.13
C GLU A 418 80.24 106.45 -7.71
N ILE A 419 79.35 106.15 -6.77
CA ILE A 419 79.49 106.47 -5.34
C ILE A 419 80.73 105.77 -4.75
N GLY A 420 80.99 104.51 -5.09
CA GLY A 420 82.20 103.79 -4.68
C GLY A 420 83.49 104.40 -5.22
N GLN A 421 83.46 105.00 -6.42
CA GLN A 421 84.57 105.79 -6.96
C GLN A 421 84.73 107.14 -6.25
N LEU A 422 83.65 107.77 -5.81
CA LEU A 422 83.68 109.01 -5.01
C LEU A 422 84.17 108.77 -3.57
N ILE A 423 83.85 107.62 -2.98
CA ILE A 423 84.32 107.21 -1.64
C ILE A 423 85.84 106.92 -1.63
N LEU A 424 86.46 106.62 -2.78
CA LEU A 424 87.90 106.36 -2.90
C LEU A 424 88.79 107.63 -2.81
N GLN A 425 88.22 108.83 -2.61
CA GLN A 425 88.98 110.07 -2.43
C GLN A 425 89.16 110.52 -0.98
N ASP A 426 88.64 109.77 0.00
CA ASP A 426 88.97 109.97 1.43
C ASP A 426 89.41 108.65 2.10
N LYS A 427 90.31 108.73 3.09
CA LYS A 427 91.08 107.57 3.57
C LYS A 427 90.60 107.00 4.91
N SER A 428 90.86 105.69 5.06
CA SER A 428 91.38 105.02 6.27
C SER A 428 90.43 104.26 7.22
N GLY A 429 90.49 102.91 7.13
CA GLY A 429 90.31 101.97 8.25
C GLY A 429 88.87 101.70 8.73
N ALA A 430 88.59 100.68 9.55
CA ALA A 430 89.32 99.43 9.87
C ALA A 430 88.38 98.46 10.64
N ALA A 431 88.77 97.18 10.72
CA ALA A 431 88.30 96.12 11.66
C ALA A 431 87.02 95.29 11.36
N HIS A 432 87.21 93.97 11.50
CA HIS A 432 86.26 92.83 11.56
C HIS A 432 85.82 92.56 13.03
N PRO A 433 85.32 91.35 13.42
CA PRO A 433 84.04 90.64 13.17
C PRO A 433 83.34 90.38 14.56
N PRO A 434 82.67 89.24 14.95
CA PRO A 434 82.07 88.08 14.24
C PRO A 434 80.67 87.61 14.73
N CYS A 435 80.14 86.54 14.11
CA CYS A 435 79.21 85.53 14.69
C CYS A 435 77.78 86.02 15.12
N SER A 436 76.71 85.23 15.24
CA SER A 436 76.42 83.79 15.01
C SER A 436 74.86 83.62 15.02
N GLU A 437 74.19 82.46 14.88
CA GLU A 437 74.54 81.03 14.77
C GLU A 437 73.37 80.24 14.10
N HIS A 438 73.66 79.04 13.52
CA HIS A 438 72.78 77.83 13.45
C HIS A 438 71.36 77.90 12.80
N SER A 439 70.72 76.83 12.32
CA SER A 439 71.04 75.40 12.02
C SER A 439 69.91 74.94 11.06
N GLY A 440 70.02 73.97 10.15
CA GLY A 440 71.03 72.94 9.93
C GLY A 440 70.76 72.18 8.63
N SER A 441 71.78 71.44 8.21
CA SER A 441 71.92 70.71 6.94
C SER A 441 71.25 69.31 6.99
N PRO A 442 71.53 68.36 6.07
CA PRO A 442 71.29 68.40 4.62
C PRO A 442 70.66 67.07 4.10
N GLU A 443 70.68 66.89 2.76
CA GLU A 443 70.84 65.61 2.04
C GLU A 443 69.81 64.46 2.21
N GLY A 444 69.44 63.70 1.17
CA GLY A 444 69.81 63.84 -0.25
C GLY A 444 69.60 62.55 -1.05
N SER A 445 69.46 62.71 -2.38
CA SER A 445 69.69 61.71 -3.43
C SER A 445 68.71 60.51 -3.60
N GLY A 446 68.52 60.12 -4.87
CA GLY A 446 68.07 58.77 -5.29
C GLY A 446 66.58 58.45 -5.12
N SER A 447 65.65 58.93 -5.96
CA SER A 447 65.43 58.57 -7.37
C SER A 447 65.03 57.10 -7.66
N SER A 448 63.71 56.85 -7.72
CA SER A 448 63.02 55.87 -8.60
C SER A 448 63.31 54.35 -8.43
N ARG A 449 62.42 53.39 -8.74
CA ARG A 449 61.05 53.42 -9.30
C ARG A 449 60.29 52.13 -8.92
N ALA A 450 58.98 52.26 -8.66
CA ALA A 450 57.89 51.27 -8.85
C ALA A 450 58.07 49.76 -8.55
N GLY A 451 57.14 49.15 -7.77
CA GLY A 451 56.90 47.71 -7.90
C GLY A 451 56.09 46.96 -6.82
N ARG A 452 54.75 47.12 -6.83
CA ARG A 452 53.74 46.07 -6.51
C ARG A 452 53.67 45.37 -5.12
N THR A 453 52.50 45.60 -4.48
CA THR A 453 51.56 44.64 -3.84
C THR A 453 51.84 43.99 -2.47
N GLU A 454 50.71 43.67 -1.80
CA GLU A 454 50.54 42.91 -0.55
C GLU A 454 50.98 43.63 0.76
N SER A 455 50.30 43.47 1.90
CA SER A 455 48.94 43.00 2.21
C SER A 455 48.49 43.63 3.54
N ALA A 456 47.19 43.55 3.88
CA ALA A 456 46.64 44.21 5.05
C ALA A 456 47.09 43.59 6.40
N CYS A 457 47.32 44.44 7.39
CA CYS A 457 47.34 44.08 8.81
C CYS A 457 46.40 45.04 9.57
N THR A 458 45.16 44.61 9.81
CA THR A 458 44.25 45.27 10.74
C THR A 458 44.37 44.59 12.10
N VAL A 459 44.82 45.34 13.11
CA VAL A 459 44.79 44.90 14.51
C VAL A 459 43.40 45.17 15.07
N SER A 460 42.69 44.11 15.49
CA SER A 460 41.36 44.24 16.11
C SER A 460 41.49 44.57 17.59
N ALA A 461 40.75 45.59 18.04
CA ALA A 461 40.77 46.10 19.41
C ALA A 461 39.42 45.90 20.13
N MET A 462 38.86 44.69 20.08
CA MET A 462 37.83 44.21 21.03
C MET A 462 38.03 42.72 21.30
N GLY A 463 38.22 42.36 22.57
CA GLY A 463 38.55 41.00 22.97
C GLY A 463 37.33 40.07 23.02
N HIS A 464 37.29 39.09 22.12
CA HIS A 464 36.44 37.90 22.24
C HIS A 464 37.23 36.64 21.88
N VAL A 465 37.00 35.56 22.63
CA VAL A 465 37.53 34.23 22.33
C VAL A 465 36.59 33.55 21.35
N LEU A 466 37.08 33.19 20.16
CA LEU A 466 36.33 32.38 19.21
C LEU A 466 36.53 30.89 19.54
N VAL A 467 35.41 30.19 19.75
CA VAL A 467 35.36 28.73 19.86
C VAL A 467 35.19 28.15 18.46
N GLU A 468 36.12 27.29 18.06
CA GLU A 468 36.10 26.64 16.75
C GLU A 468 35.03 25.52 16.74
N SER A 469 34.12 25.55 15.76
CA SER A 469 33.08 24.54 15.57
C SER A 469 33.17 23.96 14.16
N ALA A 470 33.35 22.65 14.07
CA ALA A 470 33.57 21.95 12.81
C ALA A 470 32.26 21.68 12.06
N ALA A 471 32.05 22.34 10.93
CA ALA A 471 31.11 21.94 9.89
C ALA A 471 31.52 22.51 8.52
N THR A 472 31.29 21.73 7.46
CA THR A 472 31.51 22.06 6.02
C THR A 472 32.96 21.96 5.51
N GLU A 473 33.31 20.80 4.96
CA GLU A 473 34.35 20.72 3.92
C GLU A 473 33.80 21.26 2.58
N PRO A 474 34.60 22.01 1.82
CA PRO A 474 34.50 22.09 0.36
C PRO A 474 35.70 21.41 -0.33
N PHE A 475 35.43 20.75 -1.45
CA PHE A 475 36.41 19.97 -2.21
C PHE A 475 37.51 20.84 -2.87
N PHE A 476 38.72 20.29 -2.88
CA PHE A 476 39.88 20.52 -3.76
C PHE A 476 39.84 21.69 -4.77
N LEU A 477 40.76 22.66 -4.59
CA LEU A 477 41.56 23.21 -5.68
C LEU A 477 43.03 23.33 -5.23
N ILE A 478 43.96 22.88 -6.09
CA ILE A 478 45.41 22.87 -5.84
C ILE A 478 46.08 24.04 -6.57
N PRO A 479 46.99 24.79 -5.92
CA PRO A 479 48.08 25.48 -6.59
C PRO A 479 49.45 24.83 -6.27
N PRO A 480 50.41 24.82 -7.22
CA PRO A 480 51.62 24.00 -7.08
C PRO A 480 52.82 24.70 -6.42
N GLY A 481 53.35 24.06 -5.37
CA GLY A 481 54.78 23.85 -5.14
C GLY A 481 55.66 24.99 -4.59
N ARG A 482 56.31 24.73 -3.44
CA ARG A 482 57.78 24.65 -3.36
C ARG A 482 58.34 24.06 -2.05
N SER A 483 59.61 23.65 -2.17
CA SER A 483 60.62 23.39 -1.12
C SER A 483 60.41 22.23 -0.15
N ALA A 484 61.42 21.35 -0.10
CA ALA A 484 61.54 20.22 0.81
C ALA A 484 61.85 20.66 2.25
N GLY A 485 61.34 19.90 3.23
CA GLY A 485 61.63 20.13 4.65
C GLY A 485 60.65 19.51 5.67
N THR A 486 59.86 18.49 5.30
CA THR A 486 58.70 18.03 6.12
C THR A 486 58.45 16.51 6.10
N ASP A 487 59.47 15.68 5.92
CA ASP A 487 59.28 14.22 5.76
C ASP A 487 58.70 13.53 7.01
N SER A 488 58.97 14.03 8.22
CA SER A 488 58.33 13.54 9.46
C SER A 488 56.83 13.87 9.49
N SER A 489 56.48 15.15 9.35
CA SER A 489 55.10 15.63 9.36
C SER A 489 54.26 15.04 8.22
N SER A 490 54.85 14.81 7.05
CA SER A 490 54.21 14.14 5.91
C SER A 490 53.93 12.67 6.23
N ARG A 491 54.92 11.95 6.79
CA ARG A 491 54.75 10.54 7.18
C ARG A 491 53.70 10.37 8.29
N GLU A 492 53.63 11.28 9.26
CA GLU A 492 52.60 11.25 10.32
C GLU A 492 51.21 11.62 9.80
N ALA A 493 51.10 12.58 8.87
CA ALA A 493 49.84 12.88 8.19
C ALA A 493 49.32 11.68 7.39
N LEU A 494 50.18 11.02 6.61
CA LEU A 494 49.86 9.79 5.89
C LEU A 494 49.45 8.65 6.83
N LEU A 495 50.15 8.47 7.96
CA LEU A 495 49.83 7.44 8.95
C LEU A 495 48.49 7.72 9.67
N GLY A 496 48.15 9.00 9.89
CA GLY A 496 46.83 9.43 10.32
C GLY A 496 45.74 9.19 9.27
N GLN A 497 46.04 9.39 7.98
CA GLN A 497 45.11 9.11 6.88
C GLN A 497 44.85 7.60 6.70
N ILE A 498 45.89 6.76 6.81
CA ILE A 498 45.79 5.30 6.84
C ILE A 498 44.93 4.84 8.03
N LYS A 499 45.11 5.42 9.23
CA LYS A 499 44.25 5.13 10.39
C LYS A 499 42.78 5.50 10.16
N ARG A 500 42.49 6.67 9.56
CA ARG A 500 41.11 7.07 9.21
C ARG A 500 40.50 6.13 8.17
N GLN A 501 41.22 5.79 7.10
CA GLN A 501 40.77 4.84 6.10
C GLN A 501 40.54 3.45 6.70
N SER A 502 41.43 2.98 7.56
CA SER A 502 41.25 1.70 8.27
C SER A 502 40.01 1.69 9.16
N ALA A 503 39.72 2.79 9.88
CA ALA A 503 38.51 2.91 10.69
C ALA A 503 37.23 2.92 9.83
N LEU A 504 37.23 3.64 8.70
CA LEU A 504 36.13 3.65 7.74
C LEU A 504 35.90 2.25 7.13
N CYS A 505 36.96 1.54 6.75
CA CYS A 505 36.85 0.17 6.26
C CYS A 505 36.35 -0.81 7.34
N GLN A 506 36.64 -0.57 8.62
CA GLN A 506 36.15 -1.39 9.72
C GLN A 506 34.66 -1.11 10.02
N ALA A 507 34.23 0.15 9.96
CA ALA A 507 32.82 0.53 10.04
C ALA A 507 32.01 -0.06 8.88
N ALA A 508 32.50 0.06 7.64
CA ALA A 508 31.85 -0.52 6.47
C ALA A 508 31.76 -2.06 6.51
N LYS A 509 32.72 -2.75 7.15
CA LYS A 509 32.64 -4.19 7.42
C LYS A 509 31.52 -4.52 8.42
N ALA A 510 31.44 -3.79 9.53
CA ALA A 510 30.37 -3.98 10.52
C ALA A 510 28.97 -3.68 9.94
N GLU A 511 28.85 -2.67 9.08
CA GLU A 511 27.60 -2.40 8.34
C GLU A 511 27.28 -3.53 7.36
N ARG A 512 28.27 -4.04 6.62
CA ARG A 512 28.10 -5.21 5.74
C ARG A 512 27.64 -6.45 6.51
N GLU A 513 28.23 -6.73 7.68
CA GLU A 513 27.84 -7.86 8.54
C GLU A 513 26.38 -7.72 9.01
N LYS A 514 25.98 -6.53 9.46
CA LYS A 514 24.59 -6.22 9.83
C LYS A 514 23.61 -6.31 8.65
N LEU A 515 24.04 -5.94 7.44
CA LEU A 515 23.25 -6.10 6.22
C LEU A 515 23.09 -7.57 5.83
N LEU A 516 24.13 -8.40 5.99
CA LEU A 516 24.06 -9.84 5.78
C LEU A 516 23.11 -10.52 6.78
N GLU A 517 23.13 -10.12 8.05
CA GLU A 517 22.18 -10.59 9.05
C GLU A 517 20.73 -10.21 8.67
N LEU A 518 20.50 -8.98 8.18
CA LEU A 518 19.19 -8.55 7.69
C LEU A 518 18.74 -9.35 6.46
N VAL A 519 19.65 -9.64 5.52
CA VAL A 519 19.35 -10.49 4.35
C VAL A 519 18.95 -11.90 4.80
N ALA A 520 19.70 -12.53 5.70
CA ALA A 520 19.37 -13.86 6.22
C ALA A 520 18.00 -13.90 6.94
N VAL A 521 17.64 -12.85 7.68
CA VAL A 521 16.30 -12.71 8.29
C VAL A 521 15.21 -12.55 7.23
N LEU A 522 15.47 -11.82 6.14
CA LEU A 522 14.54 -11.67 5.03
C LEU A 522 14.37 -12.96 4.23
N GLU A 523 15.47 -13.67 3.92
CA GLU A 523 15.47 -14.99 3.27
C GLU A 523 14.66 -15.99 4.09
N LYS A 524 14.92 -16.11 5.40
CA LYS A 524 14.14 -16.98 6.27
C LYS A 524 12.65 -16.61 6.28
N ARG A 525 12.31 -15.32 6.28
CA ARG A 525 10.92 -14.87 6.24
C ARG A 525 10.24 -15.14 4.89
N VAL A 526 10.98 -15.07 3.78
CA VAL A 526 10.50 -15.48 2.46
C VAL A 526 10.25 -16.98 2.44
N GLU A 527 11.17 -17.79 2.96
CA GLU A 527 11.03 -19.23 3.10
C GLU A 527 9.81 -19.60 3.96
N GLU A 528 9.61 -18.96 5.11
CA GLU A 528 8.41 -19.13 5.94
C GLU A 528 7.12 -18.78 5.16
N ILE A 529 7.12 -17.71 4.35
CA ILE A 529 5.96 -17.34 3.52
C ILE A 529 5.71 -18.38 2.41
N SER A 530 6.75 -18.85 1.72
CA SER A 530 6.65 -19.88 0.68
C SER A 530 6.07 -21.18 1.22
N ASN A 531 6.52 -21.63 2.39
CA ASN A 531 6.00 -22.83 3.04
C ASN A 531 4.52 -22.68 3.46
N ASN A 532 4.12 -21.51 3.98
CA ASN A 532 2.72 -21.22 4.26
C ASN A 532 1.85 -21.23 2.99
N ILE A 533 2.36 -20.70 1.87
CA ILE A 533 1.64 -20.72 0.57
C ILE A 533 1.42 -22.16 0.12
N LEU A 534 2.47 -23.00 0.10
CA LEU A 534 2.39 -24.41 -0.26
C LEU A 534 1.40 -25.18 0.63
N GLU A 535 1.36 -24.90 1.93
CA GLU A 535 0.38 -25.54 2.85
C GLU A 535 -1.06 -25.09 2.54
N THR A 536 -1.28 -23.83 2.16
CA THR A 536 -2.61 -23.35 1.73
C THR A 536 -3.03 -23.88 0.36
N GLU A 537 -2.10 -24.03 -0.57
CA GLU A 537 -2.35 -24.60 -1.90
C GLU A 537 -2.71 -26.09 -1.79
N LYS A 538 -2.02 -26.85 -0.93
CA LYS A 538 -2.39 -28.24 -0.64
C LYS A 538 -3.80 -28.34 -0.04
N LYS A 539 -4.16 -27.45 0.90
CA LYS A 539 -5.52 -27.43 1.48
C LYS A 539 -6.58 -27.07 0.45
N LEU A 540 -6.27 -26.16 -0.49
CA LEU A 540 -7.16 -25.85 -1.60
C LEU A 540 -7.42 -27.10 -2.47
N GLN A 541 -6.36 -27.84 -2.84
CA GLN A 541 -6.50 -29.10 -3.58
C GLN A 541 -7.31 -30.17 -2.82
N GLU A 542 -7.15 -30.24 -1.49
CA GLU A 542 -7.92 -31.14 -0.63
C GLU A 542 -9.43 -30.76 -0.57
N GLU A 543 -9.77 -29.46 -0.64
CA GLU A 543 -11.15 -28.96 -0.70
C GLU A 543 -11.76 -29.06 -2.13
N GLU A 544 -10.97 -28.86 -3.17
CA GLU A 544 -11.36 -29.10 -4.58
C GLU A 544 -11.71 -30.58 -4.78
N TRP A 545 -10.86 -31.51 -4.34
CA TRP A 545 -11.15 -32.95 -4.40
C TRP A 545 -12.41 -33.35 -3.61
N GLN A 546 -12.64 -32.74 -2.45
CA GLN A 546 -13.88 -32.93 -1.69
C GLN A 546 -15.10 -32.38 -2.44
N SER A 547 -14.96 -31.24 -3.12
CA SER A 547 -16.03 -30.62 -3.92
C SER A 547 -16.39 -31.50 -5.12
N ASP A 548 -15.41 -31.98 -5.88
CA ASP A 548 -15.61 -32.93 -6.99
C ASP A 548 -16.30 -34.22 -6.52
N SER A 549 -15.91 -34.73 -5.35
CA SER A 549 -16.53 -35.93 -4.76
C SER A 549 -18.00 -35.71 -4.36
N LEU A 550 -18.34 -34.52 -3.86
CA LEU A 550 -19.71 -34.14 -3.53
C LEU A 550 -20.54 -33.87 -4.80
N GLU A 551 -19.94 -33.27 -5.84
CA GLU A 551 -20.59 -33.05 -7.13
C GLU A 551 -20.92 -34.38 -7.82
N GLN A 552 -20.01 -35.36 -7.83
CA GLN A 552 -20.32 -36.72 -8.29
C GLN A 552 -21.42 -37.42 -7.47
N GLN A 553 -21.54 -37.15 -6.17
CA GLN A 553 -22.62 -37.70 -5.35
C GLN A 553 -23.97 -37.04 -5.67
N LEU A 554 -23.97 -35.73 -5.91
CA LEU A 554 -25.16 -34.98 -6.34
C LEU A 554 -25.61 -35.40 -7.74
N GLU A 555 -24.70 -35.57 -8.69
CA GLU A 555 -25.03 -36.03 -10.05
C GLU A 555 -25.66 -37.43 -10.03
N LYS A 556 -25.11 -38.38 -9.25
CA LYS A 556 -25.71 -39.71 -9.07
C LYS A 556 -27.13 -39.64 -8.51
N LEU A 557 -27.34 -38.86 -7.44
CA LEU A 557 -28.67 -38.66 -6.86
C LEU A 557 -29.64 -37.95 -7.82
N GLN A 558 -29.15 -37.06 -8.69
CA GLN A 558 -29.95 -36.37 -9.70
C GLN A 558 -30.36 -37.30 -10.86
N VAL A 559 -29.46 -38.21 -11.28
CA VAL A 559 -29.77 -39.27 -12.27
C VAL A 559 -30.81 -40.25 -11.70
N ASP A 560 -30.64 -40.68 -10.44
CA ASP A 560 -31.61 -41.54 -9.76
C ASP A 560 -32.99 -40.85 -9.64
N ALA A 561 -33.03 -39.58 -9.24
CA ALA A 561 -34.27 -38.80 -9.17
C ALA A 561 -34.94 -38.63 -10.56
N GLY A 562 -34.15 -38.38 -11.62
CA GLY A 562 -34.62 -38.28 -13.00
C GLY A 562 -35.31 -39.55 -13.49
N SER A 563 -34.80 -40.72 -13.10
CA SER A 563 -35.43 -42.01 -13.43
C SER A 563 -36.83 -42.16 -12.82
N SER A 564 -37.04 -41.62 -11.61
CA SER A 564 -38.31 -41.73 -10.89
C SER A 564 -39.37 -40.69 -11.30
N THR A 565 -38.95 -39.55 -11.87
CA THR A 565 -39.85 -38.41 -12.12
C THR A 565 -40.61 -38.55 -13.47
N SER A 566 -40.01 -39.20 -14.47
CA SER A 566 -40.60 -39.38 -15.81
C SER A 566 -41.90 -40.20 -15.82
N ALA A 567 -42.11 -41.04 -14.80
CA ALA A 567 -43.31 -41.86 -14.67
C ALA A 567 -44.57 -41.10 -14.19
N GLN A 568 -44.42 -39.89 -13.61
CA GLN A 568 -45.52 -39.22 -12.90
C GLN A 568 -46.18 -38.08 -13.69
N GLU A 569 -45.56 -37.58 -14.77
CA GLU A 569 -46.02 -36.37 -15.48
C GLU A 569 -47.09 -36.63 -16.57
N LEU A 570 -47.33 -37.88 -16.97
CA LEU A 570 -48.26 -38.24 -18.07
C LEU A 570 -49.75 -38.37 -17.67
N ALA A 571 -50.12 -38.18 -16.40
CA ALA A 571 -51.45 -38.52 -15.88
C ALA A 571 -52.47 -37.36 -15.75
N LEU A 572 -52.09 -36.10 -16.00
CA LEU A 572 -52.91 -34.92 -15.63
C LEU A 572 -53.24 -33.96 -16.78
N ARG A 573 -53.84 -34.44 -17.88
CA ARG A 573 -54.41 -33.54 -18.90
C ARG A 573 -55.60 -34.06 -19.70
N SER A 574 -56.72 -34.40 -19.05
CA SER A 574 -58.02 -34.47 -19.76
C SER A 574 -59.27 -34.25 -18.88
N ARG A 575 -60.25 -33.58 -19.50
CA ARG A 575 -61.66 -33.33 -19.12
C ARG A 575 -62.03 -32.15 -18.19
N LYS A 576 -63.09 -31.46 -18.65
CA LYS A 576 -63.85 -30.39 -17.98
C LYS A 576 -65.33 -30.57 -18.33
N ALA A 577 -66.15 -31.05 -17.39
CA ALA A 577 -67.62 -30.92 -17.35
C ALA A 577 -68.18 -31.54 -16.04
N GLN A 578 -69.28 -30.97 -15.53
CA GLN A 578 -69.99 -31.31 -14.28
C GLN A 578 -71.16 -32.33 -14.52
N PRO A 579 -72.07 -32.62 -13.55
CA PRO A 579 -71.94 -32.94 -12.11
C PRO A 579 -72.80 -34.15 -11.62
N SER A 580 -72.47 -34.78 -10.47
CA SER A 580 -73.44 -35.28 -9.46
C SER A 580 -72.77 -35.99 -8.26
N LEU A 581 -73.48 -36.05 -7.11
CA LEU A 581 -73.22 -36.85 -5.89
C LEU A 581 -74.09 -38.14 -5.92
N PRO A 582 -73.96 -39.18 -5.04
CA PRO A 582 -73.27 -39.24 -3.73
C PRO A 582 -72.44 -40.55 -3.42
N LEU A 583 -72.04 -40.69 -2.13
CA LEU A 583 -71.47 -41.83 -1.32
C LEU A 583 -72.02 -43.27 -1.58
N PRO A 584 -71.48 -44.39 -0.98
CA PRO A 584 -70.34 -44.58 -0.02
C PRO A 584 -69.42 -45.84 -0.22
N GLU A 585 -68.46 -46.04 0.72
CA GLU A 585 -68.01 -47.30 1.40
C GLU A 585 -67.36 -48.55 0.70
N SER A 586 -66.23 -48.98 1.31
CA SER A 586 -65.89 -50.37 1.77
C SER A 586 -65.10 -51.39 0.89
N ASP A 587 -63.86 -51.68 1.37
CA ASP A 587 -63.20 -52.98 1.63
C ASP A 587 -62.63 -53.98 0.57
N ARG A 588 -61.53 -54.64 1.03
CA ARG A 588 -60.89 -55.94 0.66
C ARG A 588 -59.94 -56.03 -0.57
N GLU A 589 -58.69 -56.51 -0.40
CA GLU A 589 -58.18 -57.92 -0.31
C GLU A 589 -58.47 -58.74 -1.60
N GLU A 590 -57.58 -59.51 -2.23
CA GLU A 590 -56.15 -59.86 -2.02
C GLU A 590 -55.52 -60.42 -3.33
N LEU A 591 -54.18 -60.37 -3.45
CA LEU A 591 -53.25 -61.27 -4.17
C LEU A 591 -53.66 -62.05 -5.45
N SER A 592 -52.88 -61.89 -6.52
CA SER A 592 -52.32 -63.03 -7.29
C SER A 592 -51.07 -62.65 -8.08
N ALA A 593 -50.08 -63.54 -8.14
CA ALA A 593 -48.79 -63.31 -8.78
C ALA A 593 -48.68 -64.03 -10.13
N SER A 594 -48.15 -63.33 -11.14
CA SER A 594 -47.54 -63.95 -12.34
C SER A 594 -46.48 -63.02 -12.93
N LEU A 595 -45.28 -63.58 -13.15
CA LEU A 595 -44.20 -62.94 -13.90
C LEU A 595 -44.58 -62.81 -15.38
N PRO A 596 -44.21 -61.69 -16.04
CA PRO A 596 -43.88 -61.69 -17.46
C PRO A 596 -42.37 -61.54 -17.66
N GLU A 597 -41.81 -62.31 -18.60
CA GLU A 597 -40.43 -62.17 -19.05
C GLU A 597 -40.18 -60.77 -19.64
N LEU A 598 -38.99 -60.21 -19.42
CA LEU A 598 -38.59 -58.92 -19.98
C LEU A 598 -38.38 -59.01 -21.51
N PRO A 599 -38.68 -57.96 -22.29
CA PRO A 599 -38.48 -57.96 -23.74
C PRO A 599 -37.01 -58.19 -24.11
N ARG A 600 -36.77 -58.96 -25.19
CA ARG A 600 -35.42 -59.28 -25.69
C ARG A 600 -34.57 -58.04 -25.98
N GLU A 601 -35.20 -56.94 -26.37
CA GLU A 601 -34.55 -55.65 -26.62
C GLU A 601 -33.86 -55.09 -25.36
N ALA A 602 -34.44 -55.27 -24.17
CA ALA A 602 -33.81 -54.87 -22.90
C ALA A 602 -32.58 -55.73 -22.58
N GLN A 603 -32.62 -57.02 -22.95
CA GLN A 603 -31.51 -57.95 -22.74
C GLN A 603 -30.37 -57.73 -23.74
N GLU A 604 -30.67 -57.36 -24.99
CA GLU A 604 -29.67 -56.93 -25.99
C GLU A 604 -29.04 -55.58 -25.60
N GLU A 605 -29.81 -54.65 -25.02
CA GLU A 605 -29.29 -53.36 -24.54
C GLU A 605 -28.44 -53.51 -23.27
N GLU A 606 -28.82 -54.42 -22.35
CA GLU A 606 -28.01 -54.77 -21.18
C GLU A 606 -26.71 -55.49 -21.57
N LEU A 607 -26.76 -56.42 -22.53
CA LEU A 607 -25.56 -57.05 -23.10
C LEU A 607 -24.67 -56.04 -23.83
N SER A 608 -25.26 -55.08 -24.54
CA SER A 608 -24.50 -54.01 -25.22
C SER A 608 -23.84 -53.06 -24.22
N ARG A 609 -24.53 -52.70 -23.12
CA ARG A 609 -23.95 -51.94 -22.01
C ARG A 609 -22.83 -52.72 -21.32
N SER A 610 -23.03 -54.01 -21.03
CA SER A 610 -22.03 -54.89 -20.42
C SER A 610 -20.79 -55.08 -21.30
N LEU A 611 -20.97 -55.21 -22.62
CA LEU A 611 -19.86 -55.25 -23.59
C LEU A 611 -19.12 -53.91 -23.63
N GLY A 612 -19.83 -52.78 -23.58
CA GLY A 612 -19.24 -51.44 -23.46
C GLY A 612 -18.37 -51.31 -22.22
N PHE A 613 -18.88 -51.67 -21.04
CA PHE A 613 -18.11 -51.68 -19.79
C PHE A 613 -16.87 -52.59 -19.87
N GLN A 614 -16.99 -53.80 -20.46
CA GLN A 614 -15.82 -54.66 -20.68
C GLN A 614 -14.81 -54.08 -21.68
N MET A 615 -15.25 -53.36 -22.71
CA MET A 615 -14.33 -52.71 -23.65
C MET A 615 -13.60 -51.54 -22.98
N ASP A 616 -14.26 -50.73 -22.17
CA ASP A 616 -13.63 -49.63 -21.44
C ASP A 616 -12.73 -50.13 -20.29
N GLU A 617 -13.08 -51.22 -19.61
CA GLU A 617 -12.21 -51.90 -18.63
C GLU A 617 -10.95 -52.46 -19.31
N ASN A 618 -11.07 -53.16 -20.44
CA ASN A 618 -9.92 -53.62 -21.23
C ASN A 618 -9.06 -52.47 -21.79
N LYS A 619 -9.67 -51.31 -22.03
CA LYS A 619 -8.99 -50.09 -22.50
C LYS A 619 -8.26 -49.37 -21.38
N GLY A 620 -8.80 -49.40 -20.15
CA GLY A 620 -8.11 -48.96 -18.93
C GLY A 620 -6.97 -49.90 -18.51
N LEU A 621 -7.11 -51.21 -18.75
CA LEU A 621 -6.04 -52.19 -18.55
C LEU A 621 -4.94 -52.12 -19.64
N ARG A 622 -5.21 -51.45 -20.77
CA ARG A 622 -4.19 -51.09 -21.76
C ARG A 622 -3.39 -49.85 -21.31
N VAL A 623 -2.48 -50.08 -20.36
CA VAL A 623 -1.39 -49.14 -20.08
C VAL A 623 -0.67 -48.82 -21.39
N PRO A 624 -0.44 -47.54 -21.75
CA PRO A 624 0.37 -47.21 -22.92
C PRO A 624 1.82 -47.67 -22.70
N GLU A 625 2.33 -48.55 -23.56
CA GLU A 625 3.71 -49.10 -23.52
C GLU A 625 4.83 -48.05 -23.69
N ARG A 626 4.53 -46.75 -23.60
CA ARG A 626 5.50 -45.66 -23.75
C ARG A 626 6.22 -45.32 -22.44
N ASP A 627 5.54 -45.40 -21.30
CA ASP A 627 6.11 -44.90 -20.04
C ASP A 627 7.02 -45.94 -19.35
N GLN A 628 6.76 -47.25 -19.55
CA GLN A 628 7.68 -48.32 -19.13
C GLN A 628 9.07 -48.20 -19.79
N GLY A 629 9.15 -47.60 -20.98
CA GLY A 629 10.41 -47.44 -21.69
C GLY A 629 11.38 -46.47 -21.02
N ASP A 630 10.88 -45.50 -20.25
CA ASP A 630 11.72 -44.51 -19.55
C ASP A 630 12.08 -44.97 -18.14
N ASP A 631 11.20 -45.67 -17.43
CA ASP A 631 11.53 -46.38 -16.19
C ASP A 631 12.60 -47.46 -16.42
N PHE A 632 12.53 -48.22 -17.52
CA PHE A 632 13.54 -49.24 -17.83
C PHE A 632 14.90 -48.60 -18.18
N LYS A 633 14.92 -47.43 -18.83
CA LYS A 633 16.16 -46.65 -19.05
C LYS A 633 16.71 -46.11 -17.73
N LEU A 634 15.87 -45.56 -16.86
CA LEU A 634 16.30 -45.05 -15.55
C LEU A 634 16.88 -46.18 -14.69
N HIS A 635 16.25 -47.34 -14.70
CA HIS A 635 16.76 -48.53 -14.03
C HIS A 635 18.05 -49.05 -14.67
N GLN A 636 18.19 -49.00 -16.00
CA GLN A 636 19.42 -49.35 -16.69
C GLN A 636 20.57 -48.39 -16.33
N VAL A 637 20.34 -47.08 -16.32
CA VAL A 637 21.32 -46.05 -15.92
C VAL A 637 21.75 -46.25 -14.47
N LEU A 638 20.81 -46.44 -13.54
CA LEU A 638 21.13 -46.74 -12.13
C LEU A 638 21.94 -48.05 -11.97
N MET A 639 21.61 -49.08 -12.75
CA MET A 639 22.36 -50.35 -12.75
C MET A 639 23.73 -50.26 -13.42
N GLU A 640 23.96 -49.26 -14.28
CA GLU A 640 25.25 -48.97 -14.89
C GLU A 640 26.11 -48.15 -13.91
N GLU A 641 25.54 -47.13 -13.27
CA GLU A 641 26.20 -46.32 -12.23
C GLU A 641 26.58 -47.15 -10.98
N VAL A 642 25.72 -48.08 -10.56
CA VAL A 642 26.04 -49.05 -9.47
C VAL A 642 27.11 -50.06 -9.91
N ARG A 643 27.16 -50.44 -11.19
CA ARG A 643 28.19 -51.33 -11.74
C ARG A 643 29.54 -50.63 -11.83
N ASP A 644 29.57 -49.36 -12.23
CA ASP A 644 30.78 -48.56 -12.30
C ASP A 644 31.29 -48.26 -10.88
N SER A 645 30.41 -47.88 -9.95
CA SER A 645 30.73 -47.73 -8.53
C SER A 645 31.30 -49.03 -7.92
N SER A 646 30.71 -50.18 -8.25
CA SER A 646 31.22 -51.49 -7.81
C SER A 646 32.55 -51.85 -8.47
N SER A 647 32.74 -51.54 -9.75
CA SER A 647 33.98 -51.81 -10.49
C SER A 647 35.13 -50.95 -9.98
N GLN A 648 34.84 -49.70 -9.63
CA GLN A 648 35.77 -48.77 -8.99
C GLN A 648 36.11 -49.23 -7.57
N ALA A 649 35.13 -49.68 -6.78
CA ALA A 649 35.36 -50.28 -5.46
C ALA A 649 36.22 -51.56 -5.54
N VAL A 650 36.01 -52.41 -6.55
CA VAL A 650 36.81 -53.62 -6.78
C VAL A 650 38.21 -53.29 -7.29
N GLN A 651 38.41 -52.25 -8.11
CA GLN A 651 39.74 -51.75 -8.47
C GLN A 651 40.51 -51.23 -7.25
N HIS A 652 39.83 -50.57 -6.30
CA HIS A 652 40.44 -50.14 -5.03
C HIS A 652 40.69 -51.28 -4.02
N HIS A 653 40.15 -52.48 -4.25
CA HIS A 653 40.33 -53.65 -3.38
C HIS A 653 41.04 -54.85 -4.03
N ALA A 654 41.57 -54.71 -5.25
CA ALA A 654 42.42 -55.72 -5.85
C ALA A 654 43.75 -55.82 -5.06
N PRO A 655 44.08 -56.97 -4.45
CA PRO A 655 45.27 -57.09 -3.63
C PRO A 655 46.54 -57.10 -4.49
N GLU A 656 47.56 -56.36 -4.06
CA GLU A 656 48.92 -56.52 -4.57
C GLU A 656 49.37 -57.97 -4.37
N LYS A 657 49.73 -58.65 -5.46
CA LYS A 657 50.31 -59.99 -5.39
C LYS A 657 51.78 -59.89 -4.98
N SER A 658 52.07 -60.41 -3.80
CA SER A 658 53.28 -61.21 -3.53
C SER A 658 52.90 -62.69 -3.47
#